data_AF-A0A2T4D912-F1
#
_entry.id   AF-A0A2T4D912-F1
#
_cell.length_a   1.000
_cell.length_b   1.000
_cell.length_c   1.000
_cell.angle_alpha   90.00
_cell.angle_beta   90.00
_cell.angle_gamma   90.00
#
_symmetry.space_group_name_H-M   'P 1'
#
loop_
_entity.id
_entity.type
_entity.pdbx_description
1 polymer ?
#
loop_
_entity_poly.entity_id
_entity_poly.type
_entity_poly.pdbx_seq_one_letter_code
_entity_poly.pdbx_strand_id
1 'polypeptide(L)'
;MNHSMKLSLLALGASLLASPVYADTQAWSLSKNKSDLQQQAALVEQLNAPQNRLAQVKNQYFVELNVADLKQLKRGDALAVPLPNGLQNFVVTKREVNASGTQSITARPQNLADGGFAIITLGENIFHLTAQGNDVLYTGRGIDAVGLMVAESDLKQLLPGLGNDFDERAAPLQSPQSNVPAHLQPTKLRQPLRSETSVQEQNDETAIIDVLFYYTPSTNDLYNNNPQSRIDHIITITNFIFSTSKVNAQIRGTSQEIDYAESTVGEGLDDMTYERNGFENLGNDRFLAGADAVALLHPIDPDDNACGVAYVLDPRTAGAGQYALSANGIDCQDYVVAHELGHNLGLSHSRRQGDSGAAFDYGVGHGVDDVFHTVMAYQSAYDTSAVGFPSAKYLYSSPELSCGPDLPCGIPEGEPDSADAARALRPVVGAAAAAYAADPDTTLAVDAIAQVADANLRQCLTNSQSSNSSQYAAAWTQVLCYGTRVADLSGLEQFDNLQLFAAMVDADLDLSVFAGMESLRALDLYAATNRRGEVSVSNLSALADKTQLYYLGLQYLGITDISFISNLVNLENLFLQGNPIADFSPLFGLTGVTNLNLSATNFPAASISNLAVMTNLSSLTLSSNGYSDLSAVSFPSSVEFLVLSDNNLSAVPNFDSASNLLTLDLRFNPITDFAALASLSGLQTIDLSSTDIVDVSALAQMPQLSNVFIANTAVTDISAVADINYLIEFNVSNTSVRDLGPLLLHLTRENAFADYQSFSMANLSIPCWQRDYADLFVGDFTFLNFSGTQCFNDEDYVDYDGDGIANMLEVENGLNPLLADSDGDGVNDTLDSSDVLDVDGDGKADIFVRNTDTFYNYGLGSADGSTKRIVFGLNSGDIPVYGDFDGDGVTDLAVRRPSSFMWYVQNSSDAGPSGDFIQRVKFGLAAEDIPVPADYDGDDITDFAVRRPSTMMWYIQTSSGEGGDRGDGIMRVNFGLDPDDIPVVGDYDGDGKADIAVRRPSTQMWYILNSSNGEIQRIRFGLAEEDIPVPADYDGDGMTDLAVRRPSTQMWYILNSSGEPGPFGDGIQRIRFGLDPADIPIVDDYDGDGKADLAVRRASTQMQYILTSSGEGGDRGDGIMRVRFGLQEKYVPFQAPIHIRMQMVEAANEH
;
A
#
# COMPACT_ATOMS: atom_id res chain seq x y z
N MET A 1 19.82 29.86 -43.44
CA MET A 1 20.31 29.50 -44.79
C MET A 1 19.17 28.87 -45.60
N ASN A 2 19.36 28.64 -46.91
CA ASN A 2 18.34 28.15 -47.86
C ASN A 2 17.66 26.83 -47.40
N HIS A 3 16.35 26.57 -47.61
CA HIS A 3 15.66 26.25 -48.89
C HIS A 3 16.26 25.01 -49.59
N SER A 4 15.50 24.06 -50.17
CA SER A 4 14.03 23.82 -50.30
C SER A 4 13.82 22.41 -50.93
N MET A 5 12.66 21.75 -50.81
CA MET A 5 11.55 21.72 -51.80
C MET A 5 10.40 20.92 -51.15
N LYS A 6 9.11 21.29 -51.13
CA LYS A 6 8.17 21.85 -52.13
C LYS A 6 7.94 20.99 -53.38
N LEU A 7 6.74 20.39 -53.45
CA LEU A 7 5.87 20.61 -54.61
C LEU A 7 4.71 21.55 -54.22
N SER A 8 4.03 22.11 -55.22
CA SER A 8 3.00 23.16 -55.11
C SER A 8 1.87 22.83 -56.12
N LEU A 9 0.70 23.47 -56.23
CA LEU A 9 0.32 24.89 -56.27
C LEU A 9 -1.25 24.91 -56.15
N LEU A 10 -1.94 25.79 -55.41
CA LEU A 10 -2.51 27.10 -55.82
C LEU A 10 -3.32 27.08 -57.16
N ALA A 11 -4.45 27.79 -57.35
CA ALA A 11 -4.90 29.03 -56.68
C ALA A 11 -6.43 29.34 -56.80
N LEU A 12 -6.96 30.00 -55.76
CA LEU A 12 -7.75 31.27 -55.72
C LEU A 12 -8.99 31.54 -56.62
N GLY A 13 -10.07 32.06 -56.01
CA GLY A 13 -11.15 32.80 -56.68
C GLY A 13 -12.35 33.18 -55.78
N ALA A 14 -12.48 34.45 -55.40
CA ALA A 14 -13.45 34.97 -54.41
C ALA A 14 -14.31 36.14 -54.96
N SER A 15 -15.48 36.54 -54.44
CA SER A 15 -16.52 35.92 -53.55
C SER A 15 -17.72 36.91 -53.49
N LEU A 16 -18.98 36.46 -53.43
CA LEU A 16 -20.16 37.37 -53.36
C LEU A 16 -21.39 36.80 -52.60
N LEU A 17 -21.58 37.32 -51.38
CA LEU A 17 -22.81 37.64 -50.62
C LEU A 17 -23.99 36.65 -50.41
N ALA A 18 -24.49 36.72 -49.16
CA ALA A 18 -25.86 36.49 -48.63
C ALA A 18 -26.22 35.11 -48.03
N SER A 19 -26.61 35.15 -46.75
CA SER A 19 -27.40 34.18 -45.98
C SER A 19 -28.90 34.23 -46.40
N PRO A 20 -29.85 33.48 -45.78
CA PRO A 20 -29.74 32.36 -44.81
C PRO A 20 -30.68 31.16 -45.13
N VAL A 21 -30.84 30.23 -44.18
CA VAL A 21 -31.95 29.24 -43.99
C VAL A 21 -32.24 28.25 -45.13
N TYR A 22 -32.24 26.95 -44.81
CA TYR A 22 -33.28 26.02 -45.28
C TYR A 22 -33.60 24.95 -44.23
N ALA A 23 -34.88 24.62 -44.09
CA ALA A 23 -35.40 23.51 -43.32
C ALA A 23 -36.33 22.67 -44.21
N ASP A 24 -36.36 21.36 -43.99
CA ASP A 24 -37.49 20.42 -44.16
C ASP A 24 -36.93 19.02 -43.87
N THR A 25 -37.44 18.17 -42.97
CA THR A 25 -38.81 17.76 -42.60
C THR A 25 -39.54 16.83 -43.58
N GLN A 26 -40.21 15.84 -42.97
CA GLN A 26 -41.06 14.76 -43.49
C GLN A 26 -40.41 13.38 -43.71
N ALA A 27 -41.06 12.26 -43.38
CA ALA A 27 -42.15 11.96 -42.42
C ALA A 27 -42.38 10.45 -42.43
N TRP A 28 -42.44 9.77 -41.27
CA TRP A 28 -43.08 8.45 -41.17
C TRP A 28 -44.11 8.43 -40.04
N SER A 29 -45.16 7.62 -40.22
CA SER A 29 -46.51 7.96 -39.79
C SER A 29 -46.97 7.33 -38.48
N LEU A 30 -47.84 8.07 -37.77
CA LEU A 30 -48.81 7.56 -36.80
C LEU A 30 -49.43 6.21 -37.23
N SER A 31 -49.32 5.19 -36.39
CA SER A 31 -50.28 4.08 -36.36
C SER A 31 -51.03 4.12 -35.03
N LYS A 32 -52.36 4.25 -35.10
CA LYS A 32 -53.24 4.28 -33.92
C LYS A 32 -53.58 2.86 -33.51
N ASN A 33 -52.97 2.34 -32.44
CA ASN A 33 -53.52 1.18 -31.75
C ASN A 33 -54.50 1.65 -30.67
N LYS A 34 -55.74 1.14 -30.77
CA LYS A 34 -56.85 1.54 -29.91
C LYS A 34 -56.84 0.83 -28.54
N SER A 35 -55.95 -0.15 -28.37
CA SER A 35 -55.72 -0.91 -27.15
C SER A 35 -55.06 -0.08 -26.05
N ASP A 36 -54.05 0.70 -26.40
CA ASP A 36 -53.13 1.30 -25.42
C ASP A 36 -53.82 2.47 -24.70
N LEU A 37 -54.65 3.23 -25.43
CA LEU A 37 -55.53 4.24 -24.86
C LEU A 37 -56.64 3.65 -23.96
N GLN A 38 -57.01 2.38 -24.11
CA GLN A 38 -57.93 1.72 -23.19
C GLN A 38 -57.23 1.18 -21.93
N GLN A 39 -55.96 0.78 -22.03
CA GLN A 39 -55.14 0.46 -20.85
C GLN A 39 -54.78 1.73 -20.05
N GLN A 40 -54.42 2.83 -20.71
CA GLN A 40 -54.18 4.12 -20.05
C GLN A 40 -55.45 4.68 -19.38
N ALA A 41 -56.63 4.56 -20.02
CA ALA A 41 -57.89 4.98 -19.40
C ALA A 41 -58.24 4.16 -18.14
N ALA A 42 -57.98 2.84 -18.14
CA ALA A 42 -58.20 1.99 -16.98
C ALA A 42 -57.23 2.32 -15.82
N LEU A 43 -56.00 2.75 -16.13
CA LEU A 43 -55.02 3.18 -15.13
C LEU A 43 -55.43 4.50 -14.45
N VAL A 44 -55.99 5.45 -15.20
CA VAL A 44 -56.52 6.72 -14.67
C VAL A 44 -57.75 6.50 -13.78
N GLU A 45 -58.61 5.53 -14.11
CA GLU A 45 -59.73 5.14 -13.24
C GLU A 45 -59.24 4.43 -11.95
N GLN A 46 -58.09 3.76 -12.02
CA GLN A 46 -57.38 3.19 -10.86
C GLN A 46 -56.58 4.20 -10.02
N LEU A 47 -56.48 5.48 -10.39
CA LEU A 47 -55.80 6.50 -9.56
C LEU A 47 -56.75 7.27 -8.64
N ASN A 48 -57.99 7.51 -9.06
CA ASN A 48 -58.96 8.41 -8.39
C ASN A 48 -59.73 7.80 -7.19
N ALA A 49 -59.04 7.33 -6.14
CA ALA A 49 -59.68 6.91 -4.88
C ALA A 49 -58.86 7.34 -3.66
N PRO A 50 -59.50 7.80 -2.56
CA PRO A 50 -58.95 8.93 -1.78
C PRO A 50 -58.04 8.55 -0.60
N GLN A 51 -57.43 7.37 -0.60
CA GLN A 51 -56.54 6.93 0.48
C GLN A 51 -55.35 6.13 -0.06
N ASN A 52 -54.16 6.70 0.10
CA ASN A 52 -52.81 6.12 0.02
C ASN A 52 -52.57 5.09 -1.10
N ARG A 53 -52.02 5.52 -2.24
CA ARG A 53 -51.51 4.61 -3.28
C ARG A 53 -50.08 4.93 -3.70
N LEU A 54 -49.15 4.17 -3.14
CA LEU A 54 -47.84 3.96 -3.75
C LEU A 54 -48.03 3.14 -5.04
N ALA A 55 -47.38 3.53 -6.12
CA ALA A 55 -47.36 2.80 -7.38
C ALA A 55 -45.90 2.56 -7.82
N GLN A 56 -45.57 1.32 -8.18
CA GLN A 56 -44.20 0.94 -8.54
C GLN A 56 -43.94 1.11 -10.04
N VAL A 57 -42.84 1.75 -10.40
CA VAL A 57 -42.30 1.82 -11.76
C VAL A 57 -40.81 1.47 -11.67
N LYS A 58 -40.45 0.25 -12.09
CA LYS A 58 -39.06 -0.25 -12.27
C LYS A 58 -38.07 0.24 -11.18
N ASN A 59 -38.16 -0.35 -9.99
CA ASN A 59 -37.41 -0.04 -8.76
C ASN A 59 -37.66 1.35 -8.11
N GLN A 60 -38.50 2.19 -8.71
CA GLN A 60 -38.97 3.45 -8.13
C GLN A 60 -40.43 3.32 -7.64
N TYR A 61 -40.81 4.10 -6.63
CA TYR A 61 -42.15 4.12 -6.04
C TYR A 61 -42.69 5.54 -5.99
N PHE A 62 -43.89 5.77 -6.53
CA PHE A 62 -44.59 7.06 -6.38
C PHE A 62 -45.02 7.29 -4.94
N VAL A 63 -44.72 8.46 -4.40
CA VAL A 63 -45.07 8.89 -3.04
C VAL A 63 -45.86 10.20 -3.08
N GLU A 64 -46.93 10.29 -2.29
CA GLU A 64 -47.75 11.49 -2.12
C GLU A 64 -47.78 11.87 -0.64
N LEU A 65 -47.41 13.12 -0.32
CA LEU A 65 -47.27 13.65 1.04
C LEU A 65 -48.12 14.91 1.22
N ASN A 66 -49.03 14.95 2.20
CA ASN A 66 -49.79 16.18 2.46
C ASN A 66 -48.90 17.27 3.11
N VAL A 67 -48.22 18.07 2.28
CA VAL A 67 -47.34 19.17 2.69
C VAL A 67 -48.03 20.18 3.62
N ALA A 68 -49.35 20.40 3.46
CA ALA A 68 -50.10 21.32 4.31
C ALA A 68 -50.31 20.77 5.73
N ASP A 69 -50.45 19.45 5.89
CA ASP A 69 -50.51 18.80 7.21
C ASP A 69 -49.10 18.69 7.81
N LEU A 70 -48.09 18.30 7.02
CA LEU A 70 -46.69 18.21 7.48
C LEU A 70 -46.19 19.54 8.04
N LYS A 71 -46.47 20.68 7.36
CA LYS A 71 -46.12 22.01 7.85
C LYS A 71 -46.78 22.37 9.20
N GLN A 72 -47.85 21.68 9.62
CA GLN A 72 -48.56 21.91 10.89
C GLN A 72 -48.12 20.98 12.05
N LEU A 73 -47.41 19.89 11.77
CA LEU A 73 -46.96 18.93 12.78
C LEU A 73 -46.04 19.57 13.83
N LYS A 74 -46.06 19.01 15.04
CA LYS A 74 -45.27 19.41 16.21
C LYS A 74 -44.64 18.18 16.87
N ARG A 75 -43.63 18.41 17.71
CA ARG A 75 -43.02 17.36 18.54
C ARG A 75 -44.10 16.62 19.35
N GLY A 76 -44.14 15.30 19.23
CA GLY A 76 -45.13 14.42 19.85
C GLY A 76 -46.34 14.08 18.96
N ASP A 77 -46.53 14.77 17.83
CA ASP A 77 -47.57 14.39 16.86
C ASP A 77 -47.17 13.11 16.11
N ALA A 78 -48.19 12.35 15.68
CA ALA A 78 -47.99 11.16 14.86
C ALA A 78 -47.70 11.56 13.39
N LEU A 79 -46.66 10.98 12.82
CA LEU A 79 -46.31 11.09 11.40
C LEU A 79 -46.47 9.72 10.74
N ALA A 80 -47.40 9.59 9.81
CA ALA A 80 -47.56 8.38 9.01
C ALA A 80 -46.81 8.56 7.68
N VAL A 81 -45.78 7.73 7.45
CA VAL A 81 -44.99 7.75 6.21
C VAL A 81 -45.37 6.52 5.37
N PRO A 82 -45.84 6.71 4.12
CA PRO A 82 -46.11 5.59 3.22
C PRO A 82 -44.79 5.04 2.67
N LEU A 83 -44.38 3.86 3.12
CA LEU A 83 -43.21 3.13 2.62
C LEU A 83 -43.67 1.93 1.74
N PRO A 84 -42.83 1.41 0.82
CA PRO A 84 -43.18 0.28 -0.05
C PRO A 84 -43.65 -0.99 0.68
N ASN A 85 -43.20 -1.20 1.92
CA ASN A 85 -43.62 -2.32 2.78
C ASN A 85 -44.90 -2.04 3.61
N GLY A 86 -45.45 -0.82 3.54
CA GLY A 86 -46.68 -0.42 4.23
C GLY A 86 -46.64 0.99 4.81
N LEU A 87 -47.76 1.44 5.36
CA LEU A 87 -47.83 2.70 6.09
C LEU A 87 -47.16 2.53 7.47
N GLN A 88 -46.01 3.16 7.67
CA GLN A 88 -45.31 3.16 8.95
C GLN A 88 -45.66 4.40 9.79
N ASN A 89 -45.80 4.21 11.10
CA ASN A 89 -46.18 5.26 12.04
C ASN A 89 -45.00 5.66 12.94
N PHE A 90 -44.56 6.90 12.78
CA PHE A 90 -43.53 7.56 13.57
C PHE A 90 -44.16 8.59 14.51
N VAL A 91 -43.40 9.07 15.48
CA VAL A 91 -43.70 10.23 16.32
C VAL A 91 -42.64 11.29 16.06
N VAL A 92 -43.06 12.52 15.81
CA VAL A 92 -42.15 13.64 15.54
C VAL A 92 -41.32 13.92 16.79
N THR A 93 -40.00 13.77 16.67
CA THR A 93 -39.03 13.99 17.75
C THR A 93 -38.46 15.41 17.71
N LYS A 94 -38.23 15.96 16.51
CA LYS A 94 -37.70 17.30 16.26
C LYS A 94 -38.42 17.92 15.07
N ARG A 95 -38.61 19.23 15.11
CA ARG A 95 -39.02 20.04 13.96
C ARG A 95 -38.28 21.36 14.04
N GLU A 96 -37.69 21.76 12.94
CA GLU A 96 -36.90 22.98 12.83
C GLU A 96 -37.23 23.77 11.56
N VAL A 97 -36.78 25.02 11.52
CA VAL A 97 -36.85 25.89 10.35
C VAL A 97 -35.44 26.46 10.19
N ASN A 98 -34.81 26.12 9.08
CA ASN A 98 -33.42 26.49 8.80
C ASN A 98 -33.36 27.98 8.43
N ALA A 99 -32.15 28.57 8.43
CA ALA A 99 -31.95 29.98 8.08
C ALA A 99 -32.44 30.33 6.66
N SER A 100 -32.45 29.35 5.75
CA SER A 100 -33.03 29.38 4.41
C SER A 100 -34.56 29.47 4.36
N GLY A 101 -35.26 29.20 5.47
CA GLY A 101 -36.72 29.04 5.54
C GLY A 101 -37.23 27.62 5.28
N THR A 102 -36.35 26.69 4.90
CA THR A 102 -36.66 25.26 4.74
C THR A 102 -37.08 24.64 6.07
N GLN A 103 -38.06 23.73 6.08
CA GLN A 103 -38.61 23.13 7.30
C GLN A 103 -38.27 21.65 7.39
N SER A 104 -37.45 21.27 8.36
CA SER A 104 -37.08 19.87 8.61
C SER A 104 -37.91 19.25 9.74
N ILE A 105 -38.32 17.99 9.55
CA ILE A 105 -39.13 17.19 10.48
C ILE A 105 -38.40 15.87 10.69
N THR A 106 -37.97 15.58 11.92
CA THR A 106 -37.39 14.30 12.32
C THR A 106 -38.40 13.53 13.16
N ALA A 107 -38.55 12.23 12.90
CA ALA A 107 -39.46 11.35 13.62
C ALA A 107 -38.83 9.96 13.86
N ARG A 108 -39.32 9.25 14.88
CA ARG A 108 -38.90 7.87 15.25
C ARG A 108 -40.11 6.98 15.56
N PRO A 109 -40.03 5.65 15.39
CA PRO A 109 -41.13 4.74 15.71
C PRO A 109 -41.49 4.78 17.20
N GLN A 110 -42.74 4.41 17.53
CA GLN A 110 -43.23 4.40 18.92
C GLN A 110 -42.54 3.33 19.79
N ASN A 111 -42.10 2.22 19.19
CA ASN A 111 -41.25 1.24 19.84
C ASN A 111 -39.78 1.60 19.53
N LEU A 112 -39.03 1.96 20.57
CA LEU A 112 -37.63 2.41 20.45
C LEU A 112 -36.62 1.29 20.14
N ALA A 113 -37.05 0.03 20.11
CA ALA A 113 -36.18 -1.12 19.87
C ALA A 113 -35.80 -1.32 18.40
N ASP A 114 -36.58 -0.78 17.47
CA ASP A 114 -36.54 -1.15 16.05
C ASP A 114 -35.58 -0.28 15.20
N GLY A 115 -34.87 0.68 15.81
CA GLY A 115 -33.81 1.49 15.17
C GLY A 115 -34.23 2.51 14.09
N GLY A 116 -35.41 2.34 13.47
CA GLY A 116 -35.86 3.14 12.33
C GLY A 116 -36.07 4.65 12.60
N PHE A 117 -36.19 5.42 11.53
CA PHE A 117 -36.37 6.88 11.57
C PHE A 117 -37.06 7.40 10.30
N ALA A 118 -37.56 8.64 10.35
CA ALA A 118 -37.99 9.38 9.17
C ALA A 118 -37.57 10.85 9.28
N ILE A 119 -36.97 11.39 8.22
CA ILE A 119 -36.57 12.78 8.08
C ILE A 119 -37.22 13.33 6.81
N ILE A 120 -37.98 14.41 6.95
CA ILE A 120 -38.65 15.09 5.84
C ILE A 120 -38.24 16.56 5.85
N THR A 121 -37.72 17.05 4.73
CA THR A 121 -37.28 18.43 4.56
C THR A 121 -38.13 19.09 3.47
N LEU A 122 -38.81 20.18 3.85
CA LEU A 122 -39.80 20.88 3.02
C LEU A 122 -39.28 22.25 2.62
N GLY A 123 -38.97 22.43 1.34
CA GLY A 123 -38.72 23.73 0.74
C GLY A 123 -40.01 24.49 0.42
N GLU A 124 -39.91 25.43 -0.52
CA GLU A 124 -41.07 26.18 -1.01
C GLU A 124 -42.06 25.26 -1.75
N ASN A 125 -41.61 24.66 -2.86
CA ASN A 125 -42.38 23.75 -3.72
C ASN A 125 -41.78 22.34 -3.84
N ILE A 126 -40.63 22.07 -3.21
CA ILE A 126 -39.89 20.80 -3.28
C ILE A 126 -39.84 20.13 -1.90
N PHE A 127 -39.84 18.80 -1.85
CA PHE A 127 -39.51 18.04 -0.63
C PHE A 127 -38.46 16.97 -0.87
N HIS A 128 -37.72 16.67 0.19
CA HIS A 128 -36.81 15.53 0.31
C HIS A 128 -37.26 14.67 1.50
N LEU A 129 -37.20 13.35 1.37
CA LEU A 129 -37.69 12.36 2.34
C LEU A 129 -36.68 11.23 2.44
N THR A 130 -36.20 10.95 3.65
CA THR A 130 -35.38 9.77 3.94
C THR A 130 -35.89 9.06 5.18
N ALA A 131 -36.21 7.77 5.02
CA ALA A 131 -36.89 7.00 6.04
C ALA A 131 -36.44 5.54 6.04
N GLN A 132 -36.03 5.07 7.21
CA GLN A 132 -35.74 3.67 7.50
C GLN A 132 -36.97 3.04 8.15
N GLY A 133 -37.51 2.02 7.48
CA GLY A 133 -38.54 1.16 8.07
C GLY A 133 -37.92 0.12 9.00
N ASN A 134 -38.41 -1.12 8.96
CA ASN A 134 -37.83 -2.22 9.71
C ASN A 134 -36.50 -2.71 9.09
N ASP A 135 -36.46 -2.84 7.75
CA ASP A 135 -35.41 -3.59 7.05
C ASP A 135 -34.86 -2.92 5.78
N VAL A 136 -35.36 -1.74 5.38
CA VAL A 136 -34.86 -1.02 4.19
C VAL A 136 -34.89 0.49 4.45
N LEU A 137 -33.84 1.16 4.00
CA LEU A 137 -33.72 2.61 3.96
C LEU A 137 -34.12 3.12 2.57
N TYR A 138 -35.07 4.06 2.55
CA TYR A 138 -35.55 4.70 1.34
C TYR A 138 -35.23 6.19 1.38
N THR A 139 -34.79 6.74 0.26
CA THR A 139 -34.67 8.19 0.01
C THR A 139 -35.56 8.59 -1.18
N GLY A 140 -35.98 9.85 -1.26
CA GLY A 140 -36.92 10.32 -2.26
C GLY A 140 -37.08 11.83 -2.33
N ARG A 141 -37.51 12.30 -3.50
CA ARG A 141 -37.69 13.72 -3.86
C ARG A 141 -39.05 13.91 -4.54
N GLY A 142 -39.67 15.07 -4.33
CA GLY A 142 -40.90 15.43 -5.04
C GLY A 142 -41.19 16.93 -5.08
N ILE A 143 -42.18 17.29 -5.89
CA ILE A 143 -42.67 18.66 -6.12
C ILE A 143 -44.17 18.70 -5.77
N ASP A 144 -44.62 19.78 -5.14
CA ASP A 144 -46.04 20.06 -4.87
C ASP A 144 -46.83 18.84 -4.35
N ALA A 145 -46.32 18.22 -3.27
CA ALA A 145 -46.85 17.02 -2.60
C ALA A 145 -46.65 15.66 -3.30
N VAL A 146 -46.14 15.58 -4.54
CA VAL A 146 -45.95 14.32 -5.27
C VAL A 146 -44.48 14.09 -5.63
N GLY A 147 -43.97 12.87 -5.43
CA GLY A 147 -42.57 12.52 -5.72
C GLY A 147 -42.35 11.06 -6.06
N LEU A 148 -41.07 10.70 -6.21
CA LEU A 148 -40.60 9.32 -6.28
C LEU A 148 -39.66 9.05 -5.10
N MET A 149 -39.70 7.82 -4.61
CA MET A 149 -38.76 7.27 -3.64
C MET A 149 -38.15 5.97 -4.18
N VAL A 150 -36.92 5.68 -3.78
CA VAL A 150 -36.12 4.51 -4.18
C VAL A 150 -35.49 3.88 -2.93
N ALA A 151 -35.12 2.61 -3.00
CA ALA A 151 -34.22 2.03 -2.01
C ALA A 151 -32.84 2.70 -2.15
N GLU A 152 -32.20 3.04 -1.04
CA GLU A 152 -30.91 3.75 -1.08
C GLU A 152 -29.80 2.93 -1.78
N SER A 153 -29.87 1.59 -1.67
CA SER A 153 -29.02 0.62 -2.38
C SER A 153 -29.06 0.75 -3.91
N ASP A 154 -30.18 1.26 -4.45
CA ASP A 154 -30.45 1.24 -5.89
C ASP A 154 -30.03 2.55 -6.58
N LEU A 155 -29.60 3.58 -5.83
CA LEU A 155 -29.27 4.90 -6.39
C LEU A 155 -28.25 4.78 -7.53
N LYS A 156 -27.08 4.16 -7.28
CA LYS A 156 -25.98 4.08 -8.26
C LYS A 156 -26.37 3.38 -9.58
N GLN A 157 -27.41 2.55 -9.57
CA GLN A 157 -27.94 1.89 -10.79
C GLN A 157 -28.95 2.73 -11.59
N LEU A 158 -29.50 3.80 -10.99
CA LEU A 158 -30.57 4.62 -11.57
C LEU A 158 -30.09 6.00 -12.05
N LEU A 159 -28.93 6.47 -11.59
CA LEU A 159 -28.37 7.80 -11.88
C LEU A 159 -28.35 8.19 -13.39
N PRO A 160 -27.99 7.31 -14.36
CA PRO A 160 -27.99 7.66 -15.78
C PRO A 160 -29.37 7.98 -16.39
N GLY A 161 -30.47 7.75 -15.65
CA GLY A 161 -31.84 7.94 -16.14
C GLY A 161 -32.73 8.86 -15.31
N LEU A 162 -32.40 9.13 -14.04
CA LEU A 162 -33.27 9.90 -13.14
C LEU A 162 -33.48 11.34 -13.63
N GLY A 163 -32.44 12.02 -14.13
CA GLY A 163 -32.52 13.44 -14.54
C GLY A 163 -33.60 13.78 -15.59
N ASN A 164 -34.06 12.80 -16.40
CA ASN A 164 -35.04 13.03 -17.47
C ASN A 164 -36.45 12.44 -17.18
N ASP A 165 -36.58 11.35 -16.41
CA ASP A 165 -37.89 10.66 -16.25
C ASP A 165 -38.79 11.32 -15.17
N PHE A 166 -38.24 12.17 -14.29
CA PHE A 166 -39.03 12.95 -13.31
C PHE A 166 -39.89 14.05 -13.97
N ASP A 167 -39.38 14.70 -15.02
CA ASP A 167 -39.98 15.91 -15.59
C ASP A 167 -41.09 15.60 -16.62
N GLU A 168 -41.00 14.49 -17.36
CA GLU A 168 -41.98 14.15 -18.41
C GLU A 168 -43.37 13.70 -17.89
N ARG A 169 -43.50 13.35 -16.60
CA ARG A 169 -44.75 12.75 -16.06
C ARG A 169 -45.45 13.58 -14.98
N ALA A 170 -44.77 14.58 -14.40
CA ALA A 170 -45.36 15.54 -13.48
C ALA A 170 -45.96 16.74 -14.25
N ALA A 171 -46.93 16.49 -15.14
CA ALA A 171 -47.53 17.54 -15.98
C ALA A 171 -48.86 18.08 -15.40
N PRO A 172 -48.88 19.22 -14.68
CA PRO A 172 -50.08 20.02 -14.53
C PRO A 172 -50.42 20.74 -15.85
N LEU A 173 -51.71 21.04 -16.02
CA LEU A 173 -52.27 21.63 -17.24
C LEU A 173 -51.62 22.97 -17.63
N GLN A 174 -51.38 23.16 -18.92
CA GLN A 174 -50.80 24.36 -19.52
C GLN A 174 -51.39 25.68 -18.99
N SER A 175 -50.52 26.61 -18.59
CA SER A 175 -50.83 28.05 -18.49
C SER A 175 -49.61 28.88 -18.95
N PRO A 176 -49.77 30.17 -19.33
CA PRO A 176 -48.98 30.74 -20.43
C PRO A 176 -47.56 31.20 -20.07
N GLN A 177 -46.66 31.09 -21.05
CA GLN A 177 -45.31 31.67 -21.02
C GLN A 177 -45.31 33.17 -20.65
N SER A 178 -44.52 33.54 -19.64
CA SER A 178 -44.21 34.93 -19.30
C SER A 178 -42.70 35.21 -19.46
N ASN A 179 -42.34 36.00 -20.46
CA ASN A 179 -40.98 36.49 -20.67
C ASN A 179 -40.55 37.50 -19.58
N VAL A 180 -39.47 37.22 -18.85
CA VAL A 180 -38.50 38.21 -18.29
C VAL A 180 -37.13 37.51 -18.09
N PRO A 181 -35.99 38.21 -17.89
CA PRO A 181 -34.81 37.98 -18.74
C PRO A 181 -33.56 37.46 -18.03
N ALA A 182 -32.53 37.18 -18.83
CA ALA A 182 -31.20 36.77 -18.39
C ALA A 182 -30.42 37.82 -17.58
N HIS A 183 -29.39 37.31 -16.88
CA HIS A 183 -28.35 37.99 -16.09
C HIS A 183 -28.77 38.52 -14.70
N LEU A 184 -28.39 37.76 -13.68
CA LEU A 184 -27.90 38.32 -12.42
C LEU A 184 -26.38 38.14 -12.36
N GLN A 185 -25.71 39.12 -11.75
CA GLN A 185 -24.27 39.15 -11.50
C GLN A 185 -23.93 38.20 -10.32
N PRO A 186 -22.66 37.76 -10.16
CA PRO A 186 -22.25 36.96 -9.01
C PRO A 186 -22.69 37.63 -7.70
N THR A 187 -23.52 36.93 -6.94
CA THR A 187 -24.09 37.46 -5.71
C THR A 187 -23.08 37.39 -4.57
N LYS A 188 -23.05 38.45 -3.76
CA LYS A 188 -22.29 38.49 -2.50
C LYS A 188 -22.59 37.25 -1.64
N LEU A 189 -21.56 36.73 -0.96
CA LEU A 189 -21.67 35.81 0.19
C LEU A 189 -22.94 36.09 1.00
N ARG A 190 -23.74 35.04 1.24
CA ARG A 190 -25.06 35.11 1.92
C ARG A 190 -24.93 35.28 3.44
N GLN A 191 -24.30 36.38 3.86
CA GLN A 191 -24.03 36.79 5.24
C GLN A 191 -23.09 35.81 6.02
N PRO A 192 -22.33 36.31 7.02
CA PRO A 192 -21.56 35.45 7.91
C PRO A 192 -22.49 34.52 8.70
N LEU A 193 -22.00 33.33 9.07
CA LEU A 193 -22.81 32.27 9.68
C LEU A 193 -23.38 32.62 11.08
N ARG A 194 -22.93 33.71 11.70
CA ARG A 194 -23.62 34.37 12.82
C ARG A 194 -24.34 35.65 12.36
N SER A 195 -25.67 35.64 12.42
CA SER A 195 -26.46 36.88 12.55
C SER A 195 -27.06 36.94 13.96
N GLU A 196 -27.09 38.13 14.56
CA GLU A 196 -27.56 38.33 15.94
C GLU A 196 -28.99 37.79 16.15
N THR A 197 -29.17 36.68 16.88
CA THR A 197 -30.20 36.53 17.94
C THR A 197 -30.20 35.13 18.60
N SER A 198 -29.74 35.08 19.86
CA SER A 198 -30.45 34.51 21.03
C SER A 198 -29.49 33.89 22.04
N VAL A 199 -29.28 34.62 23.14
CA VAL A 199 -28.64 34.07 24.34
C VAL A 199 -29.65 33.18 25.06
N GLN A 200 -29.38 31.87 25.16
CA GLN A 200 -29.98 31.01 26.19
C GLN A 200 -28.93 30.07 26.81
N GLU A 201 -28.55 30.43 28.03
CA GLU A 201 -28.10 29.61 29.18
C GLU A 201 -27.29 28.32 28.93
N GLN A 202 -26.06 28.34 29.47
CA GLN A 202 -25.08 27.25 29.50
C GLN A 202 -25.59 25.95 30.14
N ASN A 203 -25.28 24.81 29.53
CA ASN A 203 -24.62 23.63 30.12
C ASN A 203 -24.25 22.65 28.99
N ASP A 204 -23.04 22.09 29.03
CA ASP A 204 -22.45 21.17 28.02
C ASP A 204 -22.61 21.65 26.55
N GLU A 205 -21.81 22.65 26.16
CA GLU A 205 -21.85 23.24 24.82
C GLU A 205 -21.58 22.19 23.72
N THR A 206 -22.59 21.92 22.90
CA THR A 206 -22.47 21.16 21.64
C THR A 206 -21.51 21.87 20.70
N ALA A 207 -20.50 21.17 20.19
CA ALA A 207 -19.58 21.70 19.19
C ALA A 207 -20.35 22.02 17.90
N ILE A 208 -20.14 23.20 17.32
CA ILE A 208 -20.79 23.62 16.08
C ILE A 208 -19.73 23.76 15.01
N ILE A 209 -19.70 22.82 14.06
CA ILE A 209 -18.78 22.84 12.93
C ILE A 209 -19.42 23.68 11.81
N ASP A 210 -18.78 24.77 11.42
CA ASP A 210 -19.21 25.62 10.32
C ASP A 210 -18.74 25.06 8.97
N VAL A 211 -19.67 24.84 8.03
CA VAL A 211 -19.37 24.25 6.73
C VAL A 211 -19.72 25.22 5.59
N LEU A 212 -18.75 25.50 4.72
CA LEU A 212 -19.00 26.17 3.45
C LEU A 212 -19.35 25.11 2.39
N PHE A 213 -20.59 25.14 1.91
CA PHE A 213 -21.07 24.26 0.84
C PHE A 213 -20.93 24.96 -0.51
N TYR A 214 -19.89 24.64 -1.26
CA TYR A 214 -19.81 25.04 -2.66
C TYR A 214 -20.70 24.14 -3.52
N TYR A 215 -21.32 24.72 -4.54
CA TYR A 215 -22.10 23.96 -5.52
C TYR A 215 -21.93 24.51 -6.93
N THR A 216 -22.06 23.63 -7.91
CA THR A 216 -21.86 23.94 -9.34
C THR A 216 -23.14 24.46 -10.01
N PRO A 217 -23.05 25.08 -11.21
CA PRO A 217 -24.22 25.47 -11.98
C PRO A 217 -25.10 24.26 -12.35
N SER A 218 -24.50 23.10 -12.63
CA SER A 218 -25.23 21.86 -12.94
C SER A 218 -25.99 21.31 -11.74
N THR A 219 -25.43 21.44 -10.52
CA THR A 219 -26.18 21.19 -9.27
C THR A 219 -27.38 22.13 -9.14
N ASN A 220 -27.21 23.41 -9.46
CA ASN A 220 -28.32 24.37 -9.41
C ASN A 220 -29.43 24.01 -10.42
N ASP A 221 -29.07 23.60 -11.64
CA ASP A 221 -30.03 23.13 -12.65
C ASP A 221 -30.73 21.83 -12.23
N LEU A 222 -30.00 20.82 -11.73
CA LEU A 222 -30.53 19.53 -11.28
C LEU A 222 -31.61 19.66 -10.19
N TYR A 223 -31.52 20.71 -9.37
CA TYR A 223 -32.49 21.03 -8.31
C TYR A 223 -33.42 22.20 -8.65
N ASN A 224 -33.67 22.46 -9.95
CA ASN A 224 -34.64 23.44 -10.45
C ASN A 224 -34.40 24.86 -9.88
N ASN A 225 -33.14 25.30 -9.86
CA ASN A 225 -32.68 26.56 -9.25
C ASN A 225 -32.92 26.66 -7.73
N ASN A 226 -33.01 25.51 -7.02
CA ASN A 226 -33.16 25.45 -5.56
C ASN A 226 -32.37 24.30 -4.90
N PRO A 227 -31.03 24.23 -5.10
CA PRO A 227 -30.18 23.24 -4.44
C PRO A 227 -30.16 23.40 -2.92
N GLN A 228 -30.40 24.60 -2.39
CA GLN A 228 -30.44 24.89 -0.95
C GLN A 228 -31.33 23.90 -0.17
N SER A 229 -32.50 23.54 -0.72
CA SER A 229 -33.42 22.58 -0.10
C SER A 229 -32.82 21.18 0.11
N ARG A 230 -31.92 20.76 -0.79
CA ARG A 230 -31.17 19.49 -0.73
C ARG A 230 -30.02 19.59 0.27
N ILE A 231 -29.29 20.71 0.25
CA ILE A 231 -28.22 21.01 1.22
C ILE A 231 -28.78 21.01 2.65
N ASP A 232 -29.94 21.65 2.86
CA ASP A 232 -30.67 21.64 4.14
C ASP A 232 -31.06 20.23 4.60
N HIS A 233 -31.39 19.33 3.66
CA HIS A 233 -31.69 17.93 3.96
C HIS A 233 -30.43 17.18 4.42
N ILE A 234 -29.33 17.31 3.67
CA ILE A 234 -28.02 16.70 4.00
C ILE A 234 -27.51 17.20 5.37
N ILE A 235 -27.63 18.49 5.66
CA ILE A 235 -27.32 19.07 6.98
C ILE A 235 -28.18 18.43 8.08
N THR A 236 -29.48 18.24 7.82
CA THR A 236 -30.40 17.59 8.76
C THR A 236 -30.01 16.12 9.02
N ILE A 237 -29.58 15.40 7.99
CA ILE A 237 -29.15 14.00 8.05
C ILE A 237 -27.82 13.87 8.81
N THR A 238 -26.82 14.70 8.51
CA THR A 238 -25.52 14.72 9.20
C THR A 238 -25.69 15.05 10.69
N ASN A 239 -26.53 16.04 11.02
CA ASN A 239 -26.88 16.38 12.41
C ASN A 239 -27.65 15.27 13.13
N PHE A 240 -28.48 14.51 12.41
CA PHE A 240 -29.10 13.31 12.94
C PHE A 240 -28.06 12.24 13.27
N ILE A 241 -27.09 11.98 12.38
CA ILE A 241 -26.00 11.01 12.56
C ILE A 241 -25.13 11.35 13.79
N PHE A 242 -24.68 12.60 13.95
CA PHE A 242 -23.93 12.98 15.16
C PHE A 242 -24.76 12.74 16.43
N SER A 243 -26.01 13.21 16.45
CA SER A 243 -26.91 13.10 17.59
C SER A 243 -27.27 11.65 17.95
N THR A 244 -27.51 10.80 16.95
CA THR A 244 -27.81 9.36 17.16
C THR A 244 -26.59 8.60 17.65
N SER A 245 -25.40 9.00 17.21
CA SER A 245 -24.11 8.40 17.60
C SER A 245 -23.61 8.86 18.97
N LYS A 246 -24.35 9.73 19.69
CA LYS A 246 -23.92 10.38 20.94
C LYS A 246 -22.62 11.19 20.79
N VAL A 247 -22.36 11.76 19.61
CA VAL A 247 -21.30 12.74 19.42
C VAL A 247 -21.92 14.12 19.70
N ASN A 248 -21.33 14.91 20.61
CA ASN A 248 -21.86 16.22 20.99
C ASN A 248 -21.45 17.30 19.98
N ALA A 249 -21.80 17.09 18.71
CA ALA A 249 -21.49 17.98 17.60
C ALA A 249 -22.71 18.19 16.68
N GLN A 250 -22.76 19.33 16.01
CA GLN A 250 -23.68 19.64 14.90
C GLN A 250 -22.93 20.44 13.84
N ILE A 251 -23.31 20.28 12.57
CA ILE A 251 -22.91 21.18 11.48
C ILE A 251 -23.95 22.27 11.23
N ARG A 252 -23.47 23.47 10.87
CA ARG A 252 -24.27 24.53 10.25
C ARG A 252 -23.64 24.93 8.92
N GLY A 253 -24.46 25.18 7.90
CA GLY A 253 -23.99 25.40 6.54
C GLY A 253 -24.35 26.78 5.99
N THR A 254 -23.41 27.42 5.30
CA THR A 254 -23.72 28.43 4.27
C THR A 254 -23.37 27.84 2.90
N SER A 255 -24.00 28.32 1.83
CA SER A 255 -23.77 27.75 0.50
C SER A 255 -23.62 28.82 -0.58
N GLN A 256 -22.70 28.57 -1.51
CA GLN A 256 -22.32 29.48 -2.58
C GLN A 256 -22.15 28.73 -3.90
N GLU A 257 -22.68 29.31 -4.97
CA GLU A 257 -22.45 28.85 -6.34
C GLU A 257 -21.06 29.29 -6.81
N ILE A 258 -20.33 28.38 -7.45
CA ILE A 258 -19.00 28.65 -8.03
C ILE A 258 -18.99 28.34 -9.53
N ASP A 259 -18.14 29.03 -10.29
CA ASP A 259 -17.96 28.81 -11.73
C ASP A 259 -16.97 27.65 -11.94
N TYR A 260 -17.41 26.45 -11.57
CA TYR A 260 -16.65 25.20 -11.71
C TYR A 260 -17.27 24.33 -12.81
N ALA A 261 -16.43 23.75 -13.65
CA ALA A 261 -16.85 22.79 -14.67
C ALA A 261 -16.81 21.37 -14.09
N GLU A 262 -17.84 20.57 -14.36
CA GLU A 262 -17.96 19.22 -13.78
C GLU A 262 -16.75 18.33 -14.11
N SER A 263 -16.34 17.56 -13.11
CA SER A 263 -15.21 16.63 -13.08
C SER A 263 -15.56 15.43 -12.19
N THR A 264 -14.63 14.48 -12.07
CA THR A 264 -14.73 13.44 -11.03
C THR A 264 -14.65 14.03 -9.62
N VAL A 265 -15.18 13.33 -8.60
CA VAL A 265 -15.04 13.75 -7.19
C VAL A 265 -13.58 13.84 -6.74
N GLY A 266 -12.69 13.02 -7.33
CA GLY A 266 -11.24 13.09 -7.08
C GLY A 266 -10.61 14.37 -7.62
N GLU A 267 -10.87 14.70 -8.89
CA GLU A 267 -10.39 15.95 -9.51
C GLU A 267 -10.97 17.20 -8.83
N GLY A 268 -12.21 17.14 -8.36
CA GLY A 268 -12.84 18.22 -7.59
C GLY A 268 -12.14 18.48 -6.26
N LEU A 269 -11.73 17.42 -5.54
CA LEU A 269 -10.96 17.56 -4.30
C LEU A 269 -9.54 18.11 -4.57
N ASP A 270 -8.87 17.63 -5.62
CA ASP A 270 -7.56 18.15 -6.05
C ASP A 270 -7.63 19.64 -6.43
N ASP A 271 -8.65 20.04 -7.19
CA ASP A 271 -8.83 21.42 -7.65
C ASP A 271 -9.15 22.38 -6.48
N MET A 272 -9.91 21.91 -5.48
CA MET A 272 -10.07 22.63 -4.20
C MET A 272 -8.75 22.76 -3.45
N THR A 273 -7.98 21.67 -3.35
CA THR A 273 -6.71 21.62 -2.60
C THR A 273 -5.65 22.55 -3.16
N TYR A 274 -5.58 22.65 -4.49
CA TYR A 274 -4.64 23.51 -5.20
C TYR A 274 -5.24 24.87 -5.59
N GLU A 275 -6.43 25.22 -5.07
CA GLU A 275 -7.17 26.47 -5.29
C GLU A 275 -7.15 26.94 -6.76
N ARG A 276 -7.53 26.04 -7.68
CA ARG A 276 -7.48 26.25 -9.14
C ARG A 276 -8.82 25.96 -9.82
N ASN A 277 -8.91 26.24 -11.12
CA ASN A 277 -10.04 25.90 -11.99
C ASN A 277 -11.41 26.45 -11.53
N GLY A 278 -11.45 27.53 -10.75
CA GLY A 278 -12.67 28.09 -10.14
C GLY A 278 -12.60 28.21 -8.61
N PHE A 279 -11.64 27.56 -7.95
CA PHE A 279 -11.42 27.62 -6.51
C PHE A 279 -10.39 28.70 -6.07
N GLU A 280 -9.98 29.62 -6.94
CA GLU A 280 -8.90 30.61 -6.66
C GLU A 280 -9.23 31.62 -5.54
N ASN A 281 -10.46 31.59 -5.00
CA ASN A 281 -10.88 32.41 -3.86
C ASN A 281 -11.26 31.57 -2.62
N LEU A 282 -11.07 30.25 -2.64
CA LEU A 282 -11.48 29.31 -1.58
C LEU A 282 -11.00 29.77 -0.20
N GLY A 283 -9.70 30.10 -0.06
CA GLY A 283 -9.15 30.58 1.21
C GLY A 283 -9.79 31.86 1.74
N ASN A 284 -10.24 32.77 0.86
CA ASN A 284 -10.92 34.00 1.24
C ASN A 284 -12.39 33.75 1.60
N ASP A 285 -13.12 33.00 0.78
CA ASP A 285 -14.54 32.71 0.99
C ASP A 285 -14.75 31.87 2.26
N ARG A 286 -13.90 30.87 2.48
CA ARG A 286 -13.90 30.05 3.70
C ARG A 286 -13.69 30.88 4.95
N PHE A 287 -12.69 31.78 4.93
CA PHE A 287 -12.43 32.68 6.06
C PHE A 287 -13.59 33.66 6.30
N LEU A 288 -14.16 34.25 5.25
CA LEU A 288 -15.30 35.16 5.35
C LEU A 288 -16.61 34.48 5.78
N ALA A 289 -16.76 33.18 5.48
CA ALA A 289 -17.84 32.35 6.01
C ALA A 289 -17.63 32.00 7.50
N GLY A 290 -16.38 31.98 7.96
CA GLY A 290 -15.98 31.41 9.25
C GLY A 290 -16.07 29.89 9.26
N ALA A 291 -15.73 29.24 8.13
CA ALA A 291 -16.01 27.82 7.90
C ALA A 291 -14.86 26.89 8.29
N ASP A 292 -15.11 26.06 9.31
CA ASP A 292 -14.24 24.98 9.79
C ASP A 292 -13.98 23.89 8.75
N ALA A 293 -14.91 23.63 7.82
CA ALA A 293 -14.74 22.70 6.71
C ALA A 293 -15.38 23.23 5.40
N VAL A 294 -14.97 22.68 4.26
CA VAL A 294 -15.56 23.00 2.95
C VAL A 294 -16.00 21.72 2.24
N ALA A 295 -17.21 21.72 1.70
CA ALA A 295 -17.77 20.62 0.93
C ALA A 295 -18.22 21.12 -0.45
N LEU A 296 -17.59 20.61 -1.51
CA LEU A 296 -18.11 20.73 -2.87
C LEU A 296 -19.25 19.73 -3.06
N LEU A 297 -20.36 20.22 -3.62
CA LEU A 297 -21.56 19.46 -3.97
C LEU A 297 -21.81 19.58 -5.47
N HIS A 298 -21.54 18.51 -6.21
CA HIS A 298 -21.70 18.46 -7.66
C HIS A 298 -22.45 17.18 -8.08
N PRO A 299 -23.07 17.09 -9.27
CA PRO A 299 -23.66 15.84 -9.75
C PRO A 299 -22.55 14.83 -10.05
N ILE A 300 -22.79 13.55 -9.76
CA ILE A 300 -21.77 12.52 -9.96
C ILE A 300 -21.39 12.36 -11.45
N ASP A 301 -20.11 12.19 -11.75
CA ASP A 301 -19.65 11.90 -13.11
C ASP A 301 -19.82 10.39 -13.44
N PRO A 302 -20.13 10.00 -14.70
CA PRO A 302 -20.19 8.59 -15.10
C PRO A 302 -18.93 7.76 -14.83
N ASP A 303 -17.74 8.40 -14.77
CA ASP A 303 -16.47 7.74 -14.52
C ASP A 303 -16.13 7.63 -13.00
N ASP A 304 -16.96 8.20 -12.10
CA ASP A 304 -16.75 8.14 -10.64
C ASP A 304 -16.95 6.74 -10.03
N ASN A 305 -15.90 6.22 -9.39
CA ASN A 305 -15.95 4.95 -8.65
C ASN A 305 -16.57 5.10 -7.24
N ALA A 306 -16.41 6.26 -6.59
CA ALA A 306 -16.95 6.60 -5.27
C ALA A 306 -18.22 7.47 -5.37
N CYS A 307 -18.71 7.97 -4.23
CA CYS A 307 -19.78 8.98 -4.14
C CYS A 307 -19.31 10.28 -3.45
N GLY A 308 -18.13 10.24 -2.83
CA GLY A 308 -17.43 11.37 -2.26
C GLY A 308 -15.97 10.98 -2.05
N VAL A 309 -15.12 11.99 -1.87
CA VAL A 309 -13.72 11.84 -1.47
C VAL A 309 -13.37 13.01 -0.54
N ALA A 310 -12.63 12.72 0.51
CA ALA A 310 -12.12 13.70 1.46
C ALA A 310 -10.75 13.28 2.00
N TYR A 311 -9.97 14.25 2.49
CA TYR A 311 -8.76 13.93 3.23
C TYR A 311 -9.10 13.29 4.58
N VAL A 312 -8.45 12.16 4.86
CA VAL A 312 -8.34 11.61 6.21
C VAL A 312 -7.31 12.45 6.95
N LEU A 313 -7.77 13.20 7.96
CA LEU A 313 -6.95 14.15 8.70
C LEU A 313 -6.72 13.69 10.13
N ASP A 314 -5.67 14.16 10.78
CA ASP A 314 -5.71 14.29 12.23
C ASP A 314 -5.99 15.76 12.60
N PRO A 315 -7.22 16.11 13.06
CA PRO A 315 -7.57 17.48 13.45
C PRO A 315 -6.75 18.04 14.62
N ARG A 316 -5.94 17.21 15.29
CA ARG A 316 -5.00 17.62 16.35
C ARG A 316 -3.72 18.24 15.75
N THR A 317 -3.36 17.85 14.53
CA THR A 317 -2.14 18.33 13.83
C THR A 317 -2.33 19.74 13.26
N ALA A 318 -1.27 20.55 13.27
CA ALA A 318 -1.35 21.93 12.80
C ALA A 318 -1.52 21.99 11.28
N GLY A 319 -2.41 22.86 10.81
CA GLY A 319 -2.68 23.02 9.38
C GLY A 319 -3.62 21.97 8.78
N ALA A 320 -3.97 20.89 9.51
CA ALA A 320 -4.96 19.91 9.07
C ALA A 320 -6.29 20.57 8.67
N GLY A 321 -6.71 21.60 9.41
CA GLY A 321 -7.89 22.40 9.09
C GLY A 321 -7.89 22.92 7.65
N GLN A 322 -6.74 23.34 7.08
CA GLN A 322 -6.67 23.79 5.68
C GLN A 322 -7.18 22.72 4.70
N TYR A 323 -6.89 21.46 4.99
CA TYR A 323 -7.28 20.28 4.19
C TYR A 323 -8.62 19.65 4.62
N ALA A 324 -9.39 20.29 5.51
CA ALA A 324 -10.77 19.87 5.83
C ALA A 324 -11.72 20.22 4.66
N LEU A 325 -11.49 19.50 3.57
CA LEU A 325 -12.10 19.62 2.26
C LEU A 325 -12.70 18.26 1.88
N SER A 326 -13.85 18.30 1.21
CA SER A 326 -14.51 17.13 0.63
C SER A 326 -15.16 17.50 -0.70
N ALA A 327 -15.14 16.57 -1.65
CA ALA A 327 -15.94 16.62 -2.87
C ALA A 327 -16.99 15.51 -2.81
N ASN A 328 -18.25 15.84 -3.11
CA ASN A 328 -19.39 14.97 -2.84
C ASN A 328 -20.40 15.00 -4.00
N GLY A 329 -20.86 13.82 -4.44
CA GLY A 329 -22.00 13.66 -5.32
C GLY A 329 -23.29 14.08 -4.61
N ILE A 330 -23.91 15.20 -5.00
CA ILE A 330 -25.12 15.72 -4.35
C ILE A 330 -26.34 14.80 -4.54
N ASP A 331 -26.31 13.99 -5.60
CA ASP A 331 -27.30 12.99 -5.99
C ASP A 331 -26.95 11.55 -5.54
N CYS A 332 -25.89 11.37 -4.74
CA CYS A 332 -25.61 10.13 -4.00
C CYS A 332 -26.42 10.00 -2.69
N GLN A 333 -26.12 8.96 -1.91
CA GLN A 333 -26.71 8.65 -0.60
C GLN A 333 -26.60 9.81 0.40
N ASP A 334 -27.59 9.97 1.27
CA ASP A 334 -27.73 11.20 2.07
C ASP A 334 -26.73 11.29 3.24
N TYR A 335 -26.05 10.19 3.56
CA TYR A 335 -25.01 10.15 4.59
C TYR A 335 -23.60 10.51 4.07
N VAL A 336 -23.39 10.69 2.76
CA VAL A 336 -22.05 10.89 2.17
C VAL A 336 -21.31 12.06 2.81
N VAL A 337 -21.93 13.24 2.97
CA VAL A 337 -21.29 14.38 3.65
C VAL A 337 -20.92 14.07 5.11
N ALA A 338 -21.62 13.15 5.79
CA ALA A 338 -21.23 12.69 7.12
C ALA A 338 -20.05 11.70 7.07
N HIS A 339 -19.95 10.88 6.02
CA HIS A 339 -18.80 10.01 5.76
C HIS A 339 -17.54 10.84 5.49
N GLU A 340 -17.62 11.76 4.53
CA GLU A 340 -16.50 12.63 4.14
C GLU A 340 -16.06 13.57 5.28
N LEU A 341 -17.01 14.15 6.02
CA LEU A 341 -16.68 14.90 7.24
C LEU A 341 -16.09 14.00 8.34
N GLY A 342 -16.45 12.71 8.37
CA GLY A 342 -15.81 11.71 9.22
C GLY A 342 -14.31 11.58 8.91
N HIS A 343 -13.93 11.52 7.64
CA HIS A 343 -12.52 11.56 7.21
C HIS A 343 -11.81 12.85 7.61
N ASN A 344 -12.42 14.01 7.37
CA ASN A 344 -11.87 15.30 7.82
C ASN A 344 -11.78 15.41 9.36
N LEU A 345 -12.48 14.56 10.12
CA LEU A 345 -12.41 14.46 11.58
C LEU A 345 -11.53 13.28 12.07
N GLY A 346 -10.81 12.60 11.18
CA GLY A 346 -9.84 11.56 11.49
C GLY A 346 -10.39 10.16 11.71
N LEU A 347 -11.55 9.89 11.12
CA LEU A 347 -12.06 8.54 10.95
C LEU A 347 -11.58 7.95 9.62
N SER A 348 -11.30 6.65 9.62
CA SER A 348 -11.01 5.88 8.40
C SER A 348 -12.10 4.83 8.17
N HIS A 349 -11.99 4.03 7.11
CA HIS A 349 -12.92 2.95 6.87
C HIS A 349 -12.79 1.82 7.90
N SER A 350 -13.57 0.74 7.75
CA SER A 350 -13.53 -0.37 8.68
C SER A 350 -12.22 -1.18 8.61
N ARG A 351 -11.85 -1.85 9.72
CA ARG A 351 -10.66 -2.74 9.78
C ARG A 351 -10.60 -3.77 8.64
N ARG A 352 -11.77 -4.25 8.21
CA ARG A 352 -11.91 -5.22 7.12
C ARG A 352 -11.49 -4.66 5.75
N GLN A 353 -11.44 -3.34 5.62
CA GLN A 353 -10.98 -2.62 4.43
C GLN A 353 -9.48 -2.32 4.49
N GLY A 354 -8.78 -2.69 5.58
CA GLY A 354 -7.35 -2.47 5.80
C GLY A 354 -7.00 -1.26 6.66
N ASP A 355 -8.02 -0.52 7.15
CA ASP A 355 -7.84 0.83 7.66
C ASP A 355 -7.53 0.93 9.17
N SER A 356 -6.89 2.06 9.53
CA SER A 356 -6.69 2.56 10.90
C SER A 356 -7.08 4.04 10.94
N GLY A 357 -7.71 4.50 12.03
CA GLY A 357 -8.14 5.89 12.18
C GLY A 357 -6.96 6.84 12.42
N ALA A 358 -6.90 7.95 11.67
CA ALA A 358 -5.75 8.86 11.70
C ALA A 358 -5.56 9.60 13.04
N ALA A 359 -6.65 10.01 13.71
CA ALA A 359 -6.57 10.65 15.03
C ALA A 359 -6.49 9.63 16.18
N PHE A 360 -7.11 8.46 16.01
CA PHE A 360 -7.08 7.34 16.95
C PHE A 360 -7.24 6.05 16.16
N ASP A 361 -6.40 5.04 16.41
CA ASP A 361 -6.39 3.79 15.65
C ASP A 361 -7.78 3.08 15.60
N TYR A 362 -8.54 3.11 16.69
CA TYR A 362 -9.91 2.59 16.77
C TYR A 362 -11.00 3.48 16.11
N GLY A 363 -10.60 4.59 15.47
CA GLY A 363 -11.46 5.55 14.76
C GLY A 363 -11.89 5.05 13.39
N VAL A 364 -12.50 3.87 13.35
CA VAL A 364 -12.78 3.12 12.11
C VAL A 364 -14.23 2.71 11.99
N GLY A 365 -14.69 2.48 10.76
CA GLY A 365 -16.00 1.89 10.50
C GLY A 365 -16.19 0.49 11.09
N HIS A 366 -17.44 0.07 11.20
CA HIS A 366 -17.82 -1.28 11.62
C HIS A 366 -19.03 -1.80 10.83
N GLY A 367 -19.12 -3.12 10.66
CA GLY A 367 -20.24 -3.81 10.05
C GLY A 367 -20.25 -5.30 10.40
N VAL A 368 -21.32 -5.98 10.01
CA VAL A 368 -21.54 -7.42 10.15
C VAL A 368 -22.13 -7.95 8.86
N ASP A 369 -21.53 -9.02 8.32
CA ASP A 369 -21.91 -9.63 7.04
C ASP A 369 -23.39 -9.92 6.94
N ASP A 370 -24.01 -9.54 5.81
CA ASP A 370 -25.44 -9.67 5.52
C ASP A 370 -26.40 -8.96 6.50
N VAL A 371 -25.90 -8.24 7.53
CA VAL A 371 -26.74 -7.65 8.60
C VAL A 371 -26.69 -6.14 8.67
N PHE A 372 -25.51 -5.49 8.65
CA PHE A 372 -25.40 -4.02 8.61
C PHE A 372 -23.99 -3.50 8.33
N HIS A 373 -23.88 -2.23 7.93
CA HIS A 373 -22.66 -1.42 8.01
C HIS A 373 -22.97 -0.04 8.63
N THR A 374 -21.99 0.56 9.30
CA THR A 374 -22.05 1.94 9.86
C THR A 374 -21.58 2.97 8.83
N VAL A 375 -21.74 4.26 9.12
CA VAL A 375 -21.44 5.36 8.17
C VAL A 375 -20.04 5.24 7.55
N MET A 376 -19.00 4.89 8.33
CA MET A 376 -17.62 4.75 7.84
C MET A 376 -17.28 3.35 7.30
N ALA A 377 -18.25 2.50 6.95
CA ALA A 377 -18.00 1.16 6.45
C ALA A 377 -18.68 0.95 5.08
N TYR A 378 -17.96 0.38 4.11
CA TYR A 378 -18.51 0.18 2.77
C TYR A 378 -19.52 -0.97 2.71
N GLN A 379 -20.60 -0.75 1.98
CA GLN A 379 -21.64 -1.75 1.73
C GLN A 379 -21.09 -3.06 1.14
N SER A 380 -20.07 -2.95 0.28
CA SER A 380 -19.36 -4.07 -0.37
C SER A 380 -18.43 -4.85 0.55
N ALA A 381 -17.92 -4.25 1.63
CA ALA A 381 -17.02 -4.94 2.57
C ALA A 381 -17.75 -5.95 3.48
N TYR A 382 -19.08 -5.85 3.56
CA TYR A 382 -19.94 -6.67 4.42
C TYR A 382 -21.10 -7.34 3.64
N ASP A 383 -21.00 -7.40 2.32
CA ASP A 383 -21.97 -7.99 1.39
C ASP A 383 -23.44 -7.55 1.55
N THR A 384 -23.66 -6.43 2.24
CA THR A 384 -24.99 -5.85 2.51
C THR A 384 -25.66 -5.21 1.26
N SER A 385 -25.40 -5.74 0.07
CA SER A 385 -25.86 -5.24 -1.24
C SER A 385 -27.16 -5.88 -1.76
N ALA A 386 -27.64 -6.94 -1.10
CA ALA A 386 -28.79 -7.72 -1.56
C ALA A 386 -30.14 -6.99 -1.38
N VAL A 387 -30.95 -6.96 -2.45
CA VAL A 387 -32.30 -6.37 -2.45
C VAL A 387 -33.19 -7.05 -1.39
N GLY A 388 -33.51 -6.30 -0.32
CA GLY A 388 -34.36 -6.77 0.78
C GLY A 388 -33.65 -6.96 2.13
N PHE A 389 -32.36 -6.62 2.23
CA PHE A 389 -31.61 -6.63 3.50
C PHE A 389 -31.22 -5.20 3.93
N PRO A 390 -31.32 -4.85 5.24
CA PRO A 390 -30.96 -3.53 5.74
C PRO A 390 -29.44 -3.36 5.78
N SER A 391 -28.89 -2.42 5.02
CA SER A 391 -27.45 -2.24 4.93
C SER A 391 -26.94 -1.09 5.80
N ALA A 392 -27.22 0.15 5.42
CA ALA A 392 -26.69 1.33 6.11
C ALA A 392 -27.37 1.59 7.47
N LYS A 393 -26.55 1.82 8.50
CA LYS A 393 -26.94 2.41 9.78
C LYS A 393 -26.38 3.83 9.83
N TYR A 394 -27.28 4.80 9.93
CA TYR A 394 -26.94 6.24 10.05
C TYR A 394 -26.42 6.56 11.47
N LEU A 395 -25.27 5.94 11.78
CA LEU A 395 -24.54 5.91 13.03
C LEU A 395 -23.05 5.79 12.72
N TYR A 396 -22.21 6.49 13.46
CA TYR A 396 -20.79 6.13 13.59
C TYR A 396 -20.66 4.87 14.47
N SER A 397 -19.60 4.10 14.26
CA SER A 397 -19.35 2.87 15.02
C SER A 397 -19.17 3.17 16.52
N SER A 398 -19.73 2.31 17.37
CA SER A 398 -19.50 2.33 18.82
C SER A 398 -20.07 1.09 19.52
N PRO A 399 -19.35 0.46 20.46
CA PRO A 399 -19.89 -0.60 21.31
C PRO A 399 -20.96 -0.09 22.29
N GLU A 400 -21.06 1.22 22.53
CA GLU A 400 -22.11 1.82 23.36
C GLU A 400 -23.48 1.98 22.64
N LEU A 401 -23.56 1.63 21.36
CA LEU A 401 -24.73 1.80 20.49
C LEU A 401 -25.21 0.42 20.01
N SER A 402 -26.49 0.32 19.65
CA SER A 402 -27.11 -0.93 19.20
C SER A 402 -27.58 -0.78 17.75
N CYS A 403 -27.13 -1.70 16.89
CA CYS A 403 -27.43 -1.73 15.46
C CYS A 403 -28.48 -2.80 15.10
N GLY A 404 -28.78 -3.68 16.05
CA GLY A 404 -29.91 -4.62 16.04
C GLY A 404 -30.11 -5.22 17.44
N PRO A 405 -31.13 -6.08 17.63
CA PRO A 405 -31.35 -6.78 18.89
C PRO A 405 -30.10 -7.57 19.31
N ASP A 406 -29.55 -7.24 20.48
CA ASP A 406 -28.31 -7.80 21.03
C ASP A 406 -27.04 -7.62 20.16
N LEU A 407 -27.07 -6.74 19.14
CA LEU A 407 -25.92 -6.43 18.27
C LEU A 407 -25.38 -5.00 18.54
N PRO A 408 -24.12 -4.85 19.02
CA PRO A 408 -23.48 -3.55 19.16
C PRO A 408 -23.13 -2.96 17.78
N CYS A 409 -22.98 -1.63 17.70
CA CYS A 409 -22.54 -0.94 16.48
C CYS A 409 -21.00 -0.81 16.36
N GLY A 410 -20.22 -1.52 17.16
CA GLY A 410 -18.77 -1.36 17.22
C GLY A 410 -18.12 -2.31 18.21
N ILE A 411 -16.80 -2.30 18.23
CA ILE A 411 -15.96 -3.21 19.02
C ILE A 411 -15.13 -2.39 20.03
N PRO A 412 -15.07 -2.78 21.32
CA PRO A 412 -14.31 -2.05 22.33
C PRO A 412 -12.83 -1.88 22.00
N GLU A 413 -12.27 -0.75 22.43
CA GLU A 413 -10.82 -0.50 22.43
C GLU A 413 -10.07 -1.60 23.21
N GLY A 414 -8.97 -2.11 22.64
CA GLY A 414 -8.14 -3.16 23.23
C GLY A 414 -8.57 -4.59 22.86
N GLU A 415 -9.72 -4.78 22.22
CA GLU A 415 -10.09 -6.04 21.56
C GLU A 415 -9.55 -6.06 20.11
N PRO A 416 -9.31 -7.25 19.52
CA PRO A 416 -9.05 -7.38 18.08
C PRO A 416 -10.16 -6.71 17.25
N ASP A 417 -9.78 -6.06 16.16
CA ASP A 417 -10.66 -5.29 15.27
C ASP A 417 -11.44 -4.14 15.96
N SER A 418 -10.90 -3.55 17.03
CA SER A 418 -11.52 -2.42 17.75
C SER A 418 -11.99 -1.29 16.81
N ALA A 419 -13.23 -0.84 17.05
CA ALA A 419 -13.96 0.08 16.18
C ALA A 419 -14.98 0.90 17.00
N ASP A 420 -14.61 2.13 17.34
CA ASP A 420 -15.40 3.08 18.15
C ASP A 420 -15.21 4.52 17.65
N ALA A 421 -15.61 4.76 16.39
CA ALA A 421 -15.56 6.06 15.74
C ALA A 421 -16.31 7.15 16.53
N ALA A 422 -17.44 6.82 17.17
CA ALA A 422 -18.16 7.78 17.99
C ALA A 422 -17.34 8.25 19.20
N ARG A 423 -16.49 7.39 19.79
CA ARG A 423 -15.55 7.76 20.83
C ARG A 423 -14.37 8.57 20.28
N ALA A 424 -13.81 8.18 19.12
CA ALA A 424 -12.72 8.90 18.46
C ALA A 424 -13.12 10.35 18.12
N LEU A 425 -14.38 10.58 17.72
CA LEU A 425 -14.90 11.92 17.43
C LEU A 425 -15.04 12.83 18.67
N ARG A 426 -15.37 12.29 19.85
CA ARG A 426 -15.65 13.09 21.07
C ARG A 426 -14.56 14.12 21.42
N PRO A 427 -13.24 13.81 21.42
CA PRO A 427 -12.18 14.79 21.69
C PRO A 427 -11.87 15.73 20.52
N VAL A 428 -12.06 15.33 19.26
CA VAL A 428 -11.63 16.12 18.09
C VAL A 428 -12.65 17.13 17.58
N VAL A 429 -13.97 16.89 17.75
CA VAL A 429 -15.01 17.80 17.24
C VAL A 429 -14.92 19.21 17.83
N GLY A 430 -14.40 19.37 19.05
CA GLY A 430 -14.16 20.69 19.66
C GLY A 430 -12.96 21.43 19.09
N ALA A 431 -11.95 20.71 18.60
CA ALA A 431 -10.81 21.31 17.89
C ALA A 431 -11.19 21.70 16.45
N ALA A 432 -12.02 20.87 15.79
CA ALA A 432 -12.54 21.14 14.46
C ALA A 432 -13.51 22.35 14.45
N ALA A 433 -14.47 22.42 15.39
CA ALA A 433 -15.46 23.49 15.54
C ALA A 433 -14.91 24.86 16.00
N ALA A 434 -13.59 25.05 15.91
CA ALA A 434 -12.87 26.25 16.31
C ALA A 434 -11.65 26.48 15.40
N ALA A 435 -11.68 25.95 14.17
CA ALA A 435 -10.60 26.13 13.21
C ALA A 435 -10.61 27.55 12.61
N TYR A 436 -11.79 28.20 12.57
CA TYR A 436 -11.94 29.60 12.16
C TYR A 436 -12.85 30.40 13.10
N ALA A 437 -12.55 31.69 13.25
CA ALA A 437 -13.33 32.60 14.10
C ALA A 437 -14.68 32.97 13.43
N ALA A 438 -15.76 32.94 14.21
CA ALA A 438 -17.12 33.21 13.73
C ALA A 438 -17.39 34.69 13.35
N ASP A 439 -16.51 35.61 13.78
CA ASP A 439 -16.50 37.03 13.40
C ASP A 439 -15.06 37.34 12.90
N PRO A 440 -14.75 37.10 11.61
CA PRO A 440 -13.38 37.16 11.09
C PRO A 440 -12.80 38.58 11.10
N ASP A 441 -11.58 38.75 11.62
CA ASP A 441 -10.84 40.01 11.47
C ASP A 441 -10.40 40.18 10.00
N THR A 442 -11.07 41.10 9.31
CA THR A 442 -10.81 41.41 7.90
C THR A 442 -9.59 42.33 7.67
N THR A 443 -8.70 42.47 8.66
CA THR A 443 -7.41 43.16 8.49
C THR A 443 -6.58 42.45 7.43
N LEU A 444 -6.20 43.18 6.37
CA LEU A 444 -5.41 42.61 5.29
C LEU A 444 -4.00 42.25 5.79
N ALA A 445 -3.49 41.09 5.36
CA ALA A 445 -2.15 40.63 5.71
C ALA A 445 -1.07 41.67 5.34
N VAL A 446 -1.21 42.33 4.19
CA VAL A 446 -0.34 43.45 3.77
C VAL A 446 -0.32 44.61 4.78
N ASP A 447 -1.46 44.94 5.40
CA ASP A 447 -1.57 46.02 6.39
C ASP A 447 -1.08 45.59 7.79
N ALA A 448 -1.22 44.30 8.14
CA ALA A 448 -0.65 43.71 9.35
C ALA A 448 0.89 43.64 9.26
N ILE A 449 1.43 43.11 8.14
CA ILE A 449 2.87 43.04 7.84
C ILE A 449 3.51 44.43 7.92
N ALA A 450 2.83 45.47 7.44
CA ALA A 450 3.33 46.85 7.49
C ALA A 450 3.55 47.39 8.93
N GLN A 451 2.93 46.77 9.94
CA GLN A 451 3.05 47.16 11.35
C GLN A 451 4.16 46.41 12.11
N VAL A 452 4.58 45.25 11.61
CA VAL A 452 5.63 44.40 12.23
C VAL A 452 6.95 45.16 12.28
N ALA A 453 7.53 45.34 13.47
CA ALA A 453 8.70 46.20 13.66
C ALA A 453 9.99 45.55 13.13
N ASP A 454 10.22 44.28 13.43
CA ASP A 454 11.41 43.54 13.00
C ASP A 454 11.44 43.36 11.48
N ALA A 455 12.61 43.59 10.88
CA ALA A 455 12.79 43.47 9.44
C ALA A 455 12.80 42.00 8.98
N ASN A 456 13.29 41.09 9.81
CA ASN A 456 13.44 39.67 9.46
C ASN A 456 12.11 38.92 9.61
N LEU A 457 11.32 39.22 10.65
CA LEU A 457 9.93 38.75 10.76
C LEU A 457 9.05 39.35 9.65
N ARG A 458 9.15 40.65 9.37
CA ARG A 458 8.40 41.28 8.27
C ARG A 458 8.73 40.64 6.92
N GLN A 459 10.00 40.33 6.65
CA GLN A 459 10.40 39.62 5.44
C GLN A 459 9.86 38.19 5.40
N CYS A 460 9.89 37.46 6.52
CA CYS A 460 9.28 36.13 6.62
C CYS A 460 7.79 36.16 6.28
N LEU A 461 7.01 37.03 6.95
CA LEU A 461 5.58 37.15 6.70
C LEU A 461 5.27 37.60 5.27
N THR A 462 6.11 38.49 4.69
CA THR A 462 5.99 38.86 3.26
C THR A 462 6.22 37.67 2.34
N ASN A 463 7.16 36.77 2.65
CA ASN A 463 7.38 35.54 1.88
C ASN A 463 6.23 34.54 2.09
N SER A 464 5.68 34.45 3.30
CA SER A 464 4.52 33.60 3.63
C SER A 464 3.21 34.07 2.96
N GLN A 465 3.15 35.30 2.44
CA GLN A 465 1.98 35.80 1.74
C GLN A 465 1.70 35.07 0.42
N SER A 466 2.71 34.48 -0.23
CA SER A 466 2.50 33.66 -1.44
C SER A 466 2.10 32.21 -1.16
N SER A 467 2.19 31.75 0.10
CA SER A 467 1.85 30.37 0.50
C SER A 467 0.57 30.28 1.34
N ASN A 468 0.00 31.40 1.77
CA ASN A 468 -1.31 31.47 2.42
C ASN A 468 -2.35 31.95 1.40
N SER A 469 -3.45 31.22 1.23
CA SER A 469 -4.46 31.54 0.22
C SER A 469 -5.38 32.71 0.56
N SER A 470 -5.44 33.10 1.84
CA SER A 470 -6.26 34.22 2.29
C SER A 470 -5.47 35.53 2.37
N GLN A 471 -6.09 36.61 1.88
CA GLN A 471 -5.54 37.97 1.95
C GLN A 471 -5.61 38.61 3.35
N TYR A 472 -6.24 37.93 4.32
CA TYR A 472 -6.50 38.43 5.68
C TYR A 472 -5.52 37.84 6.69
N ALA A 473 -5.01 38.65 7.63
CA ALA A 473 -3.96 38.24 8.57
C ALA A 473 -4.44 37.12 9.52
N ALA A 474 -5.62 37.30 10.12
CA ALA A 474 -6.26 36.33 11.02
C ALA A 474 -6.72 35.03 10.34
N ALA A 475 -6.54 34.90 9.02
CA ALA A 475 -6.83 33.67 8.29
C ALA A 475 -5.63 32.71 8.20
N TRP A 476 -4.42 33.19 8.51
CA TRP A 476 -3.18 32.44 8.33
C TRP A 476 -2.99 31.44 9.46
N THR A 477 -2.92 30.16 9.10
CA THR A 477 -2.75 29.05 10.05
C THR A 477 -1.29 28.68 10.27
N GLN A 478 -0.39 29.04 9.34
CA GLN A 478 1.02 28.69 9.39
C GLN A 478 1.95 29.82 8.91
N VAL A 479 3.04 30.02 9.66
CA VAL A 479 4.17 30.90 9.29
C VAL A 479 5.50 30.19 9.57
N LEU A 480 6.32 30.07 8.54
CA LEU A 480 7.59 29.32 8.54
C LEU A 480 8.76 30.25 8.21
N CYS A 481 9.49 30.70 9.23
CA CYS A 481 10.63 31.62 9.10
C CYS A 481 11.98 30.88 8.98
N TYR A 482 12.02 29.80 8.20
CA TYR A 482 13.23 29.04 7.89
C TYR A 482 14.15 29.80 6.91
N GLY A 483 14.92 30.76 7.43
CA GLY A 483 15.91 31.51 6.64
C GLY A 483 15.98 33.01 6.95
N THR A 484 15.03 33.55 7.73
CA THR A 484 15.18 34.86 8.36
C THR A 484 15.63 34.67 9.80
N ARG A 485 16.35 35.65 10.36
CA ARG A 485 16.83 35.60 11.75
C ARG A 485 15.97 36.53 12.60
N VAL A 486 14.90 36.00 13.17
CA VAL A 486 13.92 36.80 13.88
C VAL A 486 14.50 37.26 15.21
N ALA A 487 14.45 38.58 15.45
CA ALA A 487 15.02 39.22 16.65
C ALA A 487 13.96 39.83 17.57
N ASP A 488 12.72 39.95 17.12
CA ASP A 488 11.56 40.43 17.88
C ASP A 488 10.29 39.86 17.24
N LEU A 489 9.38 39.34 18.07
CA LEU A 489 8.11 38.73 17.63
C LEU A 489 6.93 39.72 17.60
N SER A 490 7.15 40.98 18.00
CA SER A 490 6.11 42.01 18.08
C SER A 490 5.46 42.29 16.72
N GLY A 491 4.12 42.22 16.70
CA GLY A 491 3.28 42.30 15.51
C GLY A 491 2.80 40.93 14.99
N LEU A 492 3.32 39.81 15.50
CA LEU A 492 2.81 38.48 15.19
C LEU A 492 1.42 38.24 15.79
N GLU A 493 1.03 38.98 16.85
CA GLU A 493 -0.31 38.96 17.44
C GLU A 493 -1.45 39.38 16.50
N GLN A 494 -1.12 39.95 15.33
CA GLN A 494 -2.10 40.25 14.27
C GLN A 494 -2.51 39.00 13.44
N PHE A 495 -1.86 37.86 13.69
CA PHE A 495 -2.12 36.57 13.06
C PHE A 495 -2.60 35.60 14.15
N ASP A 496 -3.74 35.93 14.77
CA ASP A 496 -4.26 35.31 15.98
C ASP A 496 -4.68 33.83 15.81
N ASN A 497 -5.07 33.42 14.60
CA ASN A 497 -5.40 32.03 14.26
C ASN A 497 -4.19 31.15 13.88
N LEU A 498 -2.94 31.58 14.14
CA LEU A 498 -1.76 30.76 13.89
C LEU A 498 -1.80 29.46 14.70
N GLN A 499 -1.77 28.33 13.98
CA GLN A 499 -1.66 26.98 14.52
C GLN A 499 -0.22 26.50 14.56
N LEU A 500 0.58 26.90 13.57
CA LEU A 500 2.01 26.61 13.49
C LEU A 500 2.81 27.91 13.34
N PHE A 501 3.77 28.12 14.24
CA PHE A 501 4.81 29.12 14.07
C PHE A 501 6.20 28.50 14.21
N ALA A 502 7.05 28.68 13.21
CA ALA A 502 8.44 28.23 13.25
C ALA A 502 9.40 29.37 12.91
N ALA A 503 10.48 29.55 13.67
CA ALA A 503 11.47 30.60 13.40
C ALA A 503 12.90 30.26 13.86
N MET A 504 13.86 30.66 13.02
CA MET A 504 15.26 30.78 13.38
C MET A 504 15.52 32.13 14.05
N VAL A 505 16.21 32.16 15.20
CA VAL A 505 16.34 33.36 16.05
C VAL A 505 17.81 33.69 16.35
N ASP A 506 18.20 34.97 16.35
CA ASP A 506 19.59 35.38 16.64
C ASP A 506 19.77 36.48 17.70
N ALA A 507 18.69 36.78 18.43
CA ALA A 507 18.67 37.67 19.58
C ALA A 507 17.75 37.13 20.68
N ASP A 508 17.86 37.66 21.91
CA ASP A 508 16.99 37.30 23.03
C ASP A 508 15.51 37.60 22.71
N LEU A 509 14.61 36.64 22.99
CA LEU A 509 13.18 36.77 22.68
C LEU A 509 12.28 36.83 23.92
N ASP A 510 11.18 37.55 23.76
CA ASP A 510 10.03 37.56 24.68
C ASP A 510 8.89 36.73 24.07
N LEU A 511 8.48 35.67 24.76
CA LEU A 511 7.42 34.76 24.30
C LEU A 511 6.01 35.22 24.71
N SER A 512 5.85 36.41 25.29
CA SER A 512 4.55 36.95 25.71
C SER A 512 3.51 37.06 24.58
N VAL A 513 3.96 37.18 23.33
CA VAL A 513 3.09 37.20 22.13
C VAL A 513 2.19 35.96 22.03
N PHE A 514 2.68 34.79 22.45
CA PHE A 514 1.95 33.52 22.38
C PHE A 514 0.86 33.40 23.44
N ALA A 515 0.81 34.28 24.46
CA ALA A 515 -0.17 34.19 25.54
C ALA A 515 -1.62 34.26 25.03
N GLY A 516 -1.89 35.04 23.98
CA GLY A 516 -3.21 35.19 23.36
C GLY A 516 -3.50 34.22 22.20
N MET A 517 -2.54 33.41 21.77
CA MET A 517 -2.68 32.54 20.59
C MET A 517 -3.29 31.19 20.98
N GLU A 518 -4.63 31.14 21.10
CA GLU A 518 -5.36 29.93 21.50
C GLU A 518 -5.43 28.85 20.40
N SER A 519 -5.23 29.25 19.14
CA SER A 519 -5.15 28.32 18.00
C SER A 519 -3.82 27.57 17.89
N LEU A 520 -2.79 27.93 18.67
CA LEU A 520 -1.46 27.34 18.56
C LEU A 520 -1.47 25.83 18.89
N ARG A 521 -0.84 25.03 18.01
CA ARG A 521 -0.70 23.56 18.08
C ARG A 521 0.75 23.09 17.91
N ALA A 522 1.55 23.85 17.15
CA ALA A 522 2.96 23.60 16.92
C ALA A 522 3.77 24.91 17.07
N LEU A 523 4.85 24.84 17.85
CA LEU A 523 5.81 25.94 18.00
C LEU A 523 7.23 25.39 17.83
N ASP A 524 8.02 25.98 16.93
CA ASP A 524 9.42 25.59 16.70
C ASP A 524 10.35 26.82 16.68
N LEU A 525 11.14 27.01 17.73
CA LEU A 525 12.05 28.15 17.87
C LEU A 525 13.48 27.65 18.11
N TYR A 526 14.36 27.83 17.13
CA TYR A 526 15.77 27.43 17.25
C TYR A 526 16.72 28.61 17.08
N ALA A 527 17.78 28.64 17.90
CA ALA A 527 18.83 29.63 17.71
C ALA A 527 19.57 29.42 16.38
N ALA A 528 19.93 30.52 15.70
CA ALA A 528 20.72 30.54 14.47
C ALA A 528 22.18 30.05 14.67
N THR A 529 22.58 29.83 15.93
CA THR A 529 23.86 29.20 16.30
C THR A 529 23.59 28.04 17.26
N ASN A 530 24.24 26.90 17.03
CA ASN A 530 24.16 25.71 17.90
C ASN A 530 25.02 25.89 19.16
N ARG A 531 24.99 27.08 19.78
CA ARG A 531 25.88 27.48 20.88
C ARG A 531 25.08 27.88 22.10
N ARG A 532 25.22 27.07 23.16
CA ARG A 532 24.46 27.25 24.41
C ARG A 532 24.66 28.67 24.99
N GLY A 533 23.56 29.39 25.18
CA GLY A 533 23.56 30.69 25.85
C GLY A 533 24.04 31.88 25.03
N GLU A 534 24.15 31.77 23.70
CA GLU A 534 24.25 32.96 22.82
C GLU A 534 22.88 33.66 22.64
N VAL A 535 21.77 32.92 22.75
CA VAL A 535 20.39 33.42 22.75
C VAL A 535 19.66 32.91 24.00
N SER A 536 18.77 33.72 24.57
CA SER A 536 17.86 33.34 25.65
C SER A 536 16.40 33.67 25.35
N VAL A 537 15.46 32.91 25.94
CA VAL A 537 14.03 33.24 25.94
C VAL A 537 13.54 33.68 27.33
N SER A 538 12.54 34.54 27.32
CA SER A 538 11.82 35.02 28.51
C SER A 538 10.32 34.78 28.38
N ASN A 539 9.59 34.84 29.50
CA ASN A 539 8.13 34.67 29.58
C ASN A 539 7.59 33.32 29.07
N LEU A 540 8.35 32.23 29.22
CA LEU A 540 7.95 30.84 28.91
C LEU A 540 6.58 30.43 29.49
N SER A 541 6.15 31.04 30.60
CA SER A 541 4.80 30.83 31.16
C SER A 541 3.65 31.20 30.21
N ALA A 542 3.89 31.98 29.16
CA ALA A 542 2.91 32.25 28.10
C ALA A 542 2.47 30.97 27.35
N LEU A 543 3.29 29.91 27.39
CA LEU A 543 2.99 28.61 26.79
C LEU A 543 2.29 27.63 27.75
N ALA A 544 2.26 27.91 29.06
CA ALA A 544 1.86 26.93 30.08
C ALA A 544 0.39 26.46 29.98
N ASP A 545 -0.48 27.31 29.42
CA ASP A 545 -1.91 27.02 29.22
C ASP A 545 -2.22 26.56 27.78
N LYS A 546 -1.21 26.45 26.90
CA LYS A 546 -1.38 25.98 25.50
C LYS A 546 -1.41 24.46 25.43
N THR A 547 -2.34 23.87 26.18
CA THR A 547 -2.51 22.42 26.35
C THR A 547 -2.80 21.65 25.05
N GLN A 548 -3.13 22.35 23.96
CA GLN A 548 -3.32 21.79 22.62
C GLN A 548 -2.02 21.68 21.80
N LEU A 549 -0.85 22.05 22.36
CA LEU A 549 0.44 21.82 21.73
C LEU A 549 0.73 20.31 21.63
N TYR A 550 0.91 19.82 20.39
CA TYR A 550 1.42 18.46 20.11
C TYR A 550 2.90 18.48 19.69
N TYR A 551 3.39 19.61 19.19
CA TYR A 551 4.80 19.83 18.81
C TYR A 551 5.36 21.04 19.55
N LEU A 552 6.49 20.85 20.25
CA LEU A 552 7.24 21.93 20.89
C LEU A 552 8.75 21.78 20.65
N GLY A 553 9.29 22.60 19.76
CA GLY A 553 10.71 22.82 19.55
C GLY A 553 11.17 24.13 20.18
N LEU A 554 12.16 24.05 21.07
CA LEU A 554 12.76 25.22 21.76
C LEU A 554 14.27 25.00 21.88
N GLN A 555 15.01 25.02 20.77
CA GLN A 555 16.38 24.51 20.68
C GLN A 555 17.44 25.61 20.87
N TYR A 556 18.43 25.35 21.72
CA TYR A 556 19.56 26.26 22.02
C TYR A 556 19.17 27.64 22.61
N LEU A 557 17.95 27.79 23.16
CA LEU A 557 17.39 29.05 23.66
C LEU A 557 17.74 29.38 25.13
N GLY A 558 18.82 28.80 25.67
CA GLY A 558 19.30 29.09 27.03
C GLY A 558 18.34 28.70 28.16
N ILE A 559 17.37 27.82 27.90
CA ILE A 559 16.32 27.44 28.87
C ILE A 559 16.94 26.66 30.04
N THR A 560 16.56 27.05 31.26
CA THR A 560 17.02 26.42 32.52
C THR A 560 15.88 25.78 33.32
N ASP A 561 14.66 26.32 33.17
CA ASP A 561 13.44 25.89 33.84
C ASP A 561 12.39 25.51 32.78
N ILE A 562 11.94 24.26 32.83
CA ILE A 562 10.92 23.71 31.92
C ILE A 562 9.59 23.45 32.63
N SER A 563 9.38 23.94 33.85
CA SER A 563 8.17 23.69 34.65
C SER A 563 6.85 24.04 33.95
N PHE A 564 6.88 24.98 33.01
CA PHE A 564 5.73 25.36 32.18
C PHE A 564 5.16 24.21 31.32
N ILE A 565 5.97 23.19 30.97
CA ILE A 565 5.49 22.07 30.13
C ILE A 565 4.59 21.09 30.89
N SER A 566 4.51 21.16 32.22
CA SER A 566 3.86 20.14 33.06
C SER A 566 2.38 19.87 32.74
N ASN A 567 1.70 20.82 32.08
CA ASN A 567 0.30 20.72 31.67
C ASN A 567 0.11 20.37 30.18
N LEU A 568 1.20 20.29 29.40
CA LEU A 568 1.17 20.09 27.94
C LEU A 568 1.06 18.59 27.61
N VAL A 569 0.03 17.95 28.16
CA VAL A 569 -0.15 16.48 28.14
C VAL A 569 -0.41 15.89 26.76
N ASN A 570 -0.75 16.73 25.77
CA ASN A 570 -0.95 16.34 24.38
C ASN A 570 0.34 16.41 23.52
N LEU A 571 1.50 16.75 24.12
CA LEU A 571 2.78 16.74 23.40
C LEU A 571 3.11 15.33 22.91
N GLU A 572 3.34 15.21 21.61
CA GLU A 572 3.86 14.03 20.93
C GLU A 572 5.35 14.25 20.59
N ASN A 573 5.71 15.47 20.18
CA ASN A 573 7.06 15.84 19.73
C ASN A 573 7.66 16.93 20.63
N LEU A 574 8.79 16.66 21.28
CA LEU A 574 9.45 17.58 22.22
C LEU A 574 10.97 17.68 21.97
N PHE A 575 11.41 18.83 21.48
CA PHE A 575 12.79 19.11 21.11
C PHE A 575 13.39 20.22 21.99
N LEU A 576 14.22 19.83 22.96
CA LEU A 576 14.81 20.72 23.97
C LEU A 576 16.34 20.81 23.88
N GLN A 577 16.94 20.36 22.79
CA GLN A 577 18.39 20.22 22.67
C GLN A 577 19.16 21.54 22.86
N GLY A 578 20.35 21.45 23.44
CA GLY A 578 21.25 22.59 23.66
C GLY A 578 20.90 23.50 24.85
N ASN A 579 19.85 23.20 25.61
CA ASN A 579 19.41 24.00 26.76
C ASN A 579 20.03 23.53 28.08
N PRO A 580 20.58 24.42 28.93
CA PRO A 580 21.14 24.06 30.23
C PRO A 580 20.06 23.82 31.31
N ILE A 581 19.20 22.82 31.09
CA ILE A 581 18.06 22.48 31.96
C ILE A 581 18.54 21.99 33.33
N ALA A 582 17.95 22.54 34.40
CA ALA A 582 18.34 22.25 35.79
C ALA A 582 17.48 21.17 36.47
N ASP A 583 16.18 21.09 36.11
CA ASP A 583 15.25 20.06 36.60
C ASP A 583 14.48 19.45 35.43
N PHE A 584 14.50 18.13 35.35
CA PHE A 584 13.81 17.33 34.33
C PHE A 584 12.53 16.68 34.85
N SER A 585 12.17 16.89 36.13
CA SER A 585 10.96 16.33 36.74
C SER A 585 9.64 16.64 35.98
N PRO A 586 9.48 17.79 35.28
CA PRO A 586 8.28 18.06 34.47
C PRO A 586 8.07 17.11 33.28
N LEU A 587 9.13 16.46 32.77
CA LEU A 587 9.02 15.56 31.60
C LEU A 587 8.26 14.28 31.91
N PHE A 588 8.40 13.73 33.11
CA PHE A 588 7.91 12.38 33.44
C PHE A 588 6.38 12.28 33.54
N GLY A 589 5.65 13.40 33.41
CA GLY A 589 4.20 13.41 33.28
C GLY A 589 3.68 13.38 31.83
N LEU A 590 4.57 13.55 30.83
CA LEU A 590 4.21 13.72 29.43
C LEU A 590 4.13 12.37 28.69
N THR A 591 3.20 11.51 29.11
CA THR A 591 3.09 10.12 28.62
C THR A 591 2.69 10.00 27.14
N GLY A 592 2.21 11.08 26.52
CA GLY A 592 1.88 11.14 25.09
C GLY A 592 3.09 11.30 24.16
N VAL A 593 4.26 11.69 24.68
CA VAL A 593 5.44 11.99 23.85
C VAL A 593 5.96 10.73 23.18
N THR A 594 6.02 10.77 21.85
CA THR A 594 6.59 9.74 20.96
C THR A 594 8.04 10.07 20.60
N ASN A 595 8.35 11.34 20.38
CA ASN A 595 9.65 11.81 19.92
C ASN A 595 10.26 12.82 20.92
N LEU A 596 11.37 12.46 21.58
CA LEU A 596 12.03 13.26 22.61
C LEU A 596 13.51 13.49 22.29
N ASN A 597 13.91 14.76 22.16
CA ASN A 597 15.32 15.14 22.00
C ASN A 597 15.83 15.97 23.19
N LEU A 598 16.73 15.35 23.97
CA LEU A 598 17.43 15.96 25.10
C LEU A 598 18.94 16.08 24.84
N SER A 599 19.35 16.15 23.57
CA SER A 599 20.76 16.27 23.21
C SER A 599 21.39 17.54 23.77
N ALA A 600 22.62 17.48 24.26
CA ALA A 600 23.30 18.64 24.83
C ALA A 600 22.49 19.39 25.93
N THR A 601 21.70 18.67 26.75
CA THR A 601 20.94 19.28 27.87
C THR A 601 21.57 19.06 29.25
N ASN A 602 22.60 18.20 29.34
CA ASN A 602 23.13 17.63 30.58
C ASN A 602 22.12 16.69 31.30
N PHE A 603 21.27 15.98 30.54
CA PHE A 603 20.29 15.06 31.10
C PHE A 603 21.00 13.96 31.95
N PRO A 604 20.66 13.76 33.23
CA PRO A 604 21.40 12.82 34.07
C PRO A 604 21.19 11.36 33.64
N ALA A 605 22.26 10.58 33.52
CA ALA A 605 22.19 9.15 33.14
C ALA A 605 21.22 8.33 34.02
N ALA A 606 21.25 8.56 35.34
CA ALA A 606 20.34 7.90 36.28
C ALA A 606 18.85 8.28 36.10
N SER A 607 18.54 9.35 35.37
CA SER A 607 17.17 9.77 35.04
C SER A 607 16.63 9.10 33.76
N ILE A 608 17.46 8.45 32.94
CA ILE A 608 17.02 7.77 31.72
C ILE A 608 15.98 6.70 32.06
N SER A 609 16.19 5.92 33.12
CA SER A 609 15.24 4.88 33.55
C SER A 609 13.91 5.42 34.11
N ASN A 610 13.81 6.73 34.40
CA ASN A 610 12.53 7.35 34.74
C ASN A 610 11.66 7.59 33.49
N LEU A 611 12.24 7.60 32.28
CA LEU A 611 11.50 7.72 31.01
C LEU A 611 10.64 6.47 30.72
N ALA A 612 10.83 5.36 31.44
CA ALA A 612 10.03 4.14 31.31
C ALA A 612 8.53 4.33 31.62
N VAL A 613 8.11 5.48 32.17
CA VAL A 613 6.70 5.86 32.34
C VAL A 613 6.07 6.41 31.05
N MET A 614 6.87 6.80 30.06
CA MET A 614 6.44 7.39 28.79
C MET A 614 6.21 6.24 27.79
N THR A 615 5.09 5.53 27.95
CA THR A 615 4.84 4.25 27.25
C THR A 615 4.74 4.37 25.72
N ASN A 616 4.56 5.58 25.19
CA ASN A 616 4.46 5.85 23.76
C ASN A 616 5.79 6.32 23.14
N LEU A 617 6.86 6.46 23.94
CA LEU A 617 8.14 7.00 23.50
C LEU A 617 8.86 6.00 22.58
N SER A 618 8.78 6.23 21.26
CA SER A 618 9.44 5.43 20.23
C SER A 618 10.80 6.00 19.80
N SER A 619 10.99 7.31 19.83
CA SER A 619 12.22 7.99 19.39
C SER A 619 12.86 8.81 20.51
N LEU A 620 14.12 8.49 20.86
CA LEU A 620 14.86 9.11 21.95
C LEU A 620 16.26 9.54 21.51
N THR A 621 16.52 10.86 21.50
CA THR A 621 17.84 11.43 21.17
C THR A 621 18.52 12.01 22.42
N LEU A 622 19.72 11.53 22.70
CA LEU A 622 20.50 11.76 23.93
C LEU A 622 21.95 12.18 23.65
N SER A 623 22.26 12.68 22.46
CA SER A 623 23.62 13.05 22.03
C SER A 623 24.26 14.15 22.87
N SER A 624 25.60 14.28 22.84
CA SER A 624 26.32 15.44 23.41
C SER A 624 26.04 15.73 24.90
N ASN A 625 25.65 14.72 25.68
CA ASN A 625 25.38 14.82 27.12
C ASN A 625 26.59 14.46 28.00
N GLY A 626 27.66 13.93 27.40
CA GLY A 626 28.91 13.58 28.08
C GLY A 626 28.85 12.27 28.87
N TYR A 627 27.98 11.33 28.48
CA TYR A 627 27.90 10.01 29.11
C TYR A 627 29.19 9.21 28.88
N SER A 628 29.72 8.60 29.94
CA SER A 628 30.89 7.72 29.89
C SER A 628 30.61 6.29 30.33
N ASP A 629 29.50 6.07 31.03
CA ASP A 629 29.00 4.76 31.47
C ASP A 629 27.47 4.81 31.53
N LEU A 630 26.82 3.84 30.88
CA LEU A 630 25.37 3.62 30.88
C LEU A 630 25.02 2.15 31.22
N SER A 631 25.99 1.36 31.71
CA SER A 631 25.81 -0.07 31.99
C SER A 631 24.77 -0.40 33.07
N ALA A 632 24.47 0.56 33.95
CA ALA A 632 23.48 0.44 35.02
C ALA A 632 22.13 1.10 34.71
N VAL A 633 21.89 1.49 33.46
CA VAL A 633 20.65 2.14 32.99
C VAL A 633 19.74 1.10 32.33
N SER A 634 18.45 1.10 32.71
CA SER A 634 17.40 0.47 31.90
C SER A 634 16.78 1.52 30.98
N PHE A 635 16.76 1.25 29.68
CA PHE A 635 16.06 2.06 28.68
C PHE A 635 14.57 1.67 28.61
N PRO A 636 13.66 2.57 28.21
CA PRO A 636 12.25 2.25 28.02
C PRO A 636 12.06 1.19 26.92
N SER A 637 11.17 0.21 27.15
CA SER A 637 10.91 -0.88 26.19
C SER A 637 10.14 -0.45 24.94
N SER A 638 9.57 0.75 24.95
CA SER A 638 8.86 1.35 23.82
C SER A 638 9.77 1.96 22.76
N VAL A 639 11.07 2.17 23.08
CA VAL A 639 12.00 2.88 22.18
C VAL A 639 12.42 1.97 21.02
N GLU A 640 12.15 2.44 19.82
CA GLU A 640 12.49 1.82 18.53
C GLU A 640 13.71 2.51 17.88
N PHE A 641 13.87 3.82 18.11
CA PHE A 641 14.96 4.64 17.58
C PHE A 641 15.72 5.34 18.71
N LEU A 642 17.00 5.00 18.88
CA LEU A 642 17.85 5.55 19.95
C LEU A 642 19.13 6.18 19.39
N VAL A 643 19.40 7.42 19.81
CA VAL A 643 20.61 8.16 19.40
C VAL A 643 21.42 8.54 20.64
N LEU A 644 22.66 8.05 20.70
CA LEU A 644 23.63 8.24 21.79
C LEU A 644 24.95 8.85 21.29
N SER A 645 24.96 9.45 20.10
CA SER A 645 26.14 10.00 19.45
C SER A 645 26.81 11.18 20.19
N ASP A 646 28.09 11.44 19.92
CA ASP A 646 28.89 12.52 20.54
C ASP A 646 28.86 12.46 22.08
N ASN A 647 29.03 11.25 22.63
CA ASN A 647 29.24 11.04 24.06
C ASN A 647 30.68 10.52 24.30
N ASN A 648 30.97 9.98 25.47
CA ASN A 648 32.29 9.47 25.85
C ASN A 648 32.20 7.98 26.25
N LEU A 649 31.29 7.22 25.63
CA LEU A 649 31.07 5.80 25.91
C LEU A 649 32.24 4.97 25.36
N SER A 650 32.83 4.13 26.20
CA SER A 650 33.93 3.23 25.78
C SER A 650 33.49 1.80 25.46
N ALA A 651 32.24 1.48 25.76
CA ALA A 651 31.57 0.22 25.50
C ALA A 651 30.07 0.49 25.32
N VAL A 652 29.37 -0.42 24.64
CA VAL A 652 27.92 -0.31 24.45
C VAL A 652 27.15 -0.44 25.78
N PRO A 653 26.02 0.27 25.95
CA PRO A 653 25.12 0.07 27.09
C PRO A 653 24.50 -1.34 27.16
N ASN A 654 23.88 -1.68 28.28
CA ASN A 654 22.99 -2.85 28.33
C ASN A 654 21.61 -2.47 27.77
N PHE A 655 21.12 -3.25 26.80
CA PHE A 655 19.83 -3.06 26.14
C PHE A 655 18.79 -4.16 26.45
N ASP A 656 19.01 -5.01 27.48
CA ASP A 656 18.08 -6.07 27.93
C ASP A 656 16.61 -5.61 28.09
N SER A 657 16.37 -4.32 28.35
CA SER A 657 15.02 -3.74 28.52
C SER A 657 14.47 -3.04 27.27
N ALA A 658 15.25 -2.85 26.21
CA ALA A 658 14.87 -2.17 24.98
C ALA A 658 14.52 -3.19 23.87
N SER A 659 13.54 -4.05 24.14
CA SER A 659 13.18 -5.19 23.27
C SER A 659 12.71 -4.82 21.87
N ASN A 660 12.29 -3.58 21.66
CA ASN A 660 11.72 -3.08 20.41
C ASN A 660 12.72 -2.26 19.58
N LEU A 661 14.00 -2.20 19.99
CA LEU A 661 14.98 -1.32 19.35
C LEU A 661 15.31 -1.77 17.91
N LEU A 662 14.94 -0.95 16.93
CA LEU A 662 15.18 -1.16 15.50
C LEU A 662 16.40 -0.38 14.99
N THR A 663 16.67 0.81 15.56
CA THR A 663 17.73 1.72 15.10
C THR A 663 18.57 2.29 16.24
N LEU A 664 19.90 2.23 16.10
CA LEU A 664 20.86 2.69 17.11
C LEU A 664 22.02 3.51 16.50
N ASP A 665 22.09 4.81 16.81
CA ASP A 665 23.23 5.69 16.48
C ASP A 665 24.15 5.86 17.70
N LEU A 666 25.40 5.42 17.56
CA LEU A 666 26.46 5.46 18.57
C LEU A 666 27.67 6.30 18.13
N ARG A 667 27.57 7.07 17.04
CA ARG A 667 28.70 7.81 16.44
C ARG A 667 29.47 8.69 17.40
N PHE A 668 30.74 8.97 17.09
CA PHE A 668 31.59 9.87 17.88
C PHE A 668 31.68 9.47 19.37
N ASN A 669 31.78 8.16 19.63
CA ASN A 669 32.07 7.59 20.95
C ASN A 669 33.33 6.71 20.87
N PRO A 670 34.22 6.68 21.89
CA PRO A 670 35.42 5.84 21.91
C PRO A 670 35.12 4.34 22.18
N ILE A 671 34.09 3.78 21.53
CA ILE A 671 33.67 2.38 21.64
C ILE A 671 34.67 1.50 20.91
N THR A 672 35.11 0.42 21.55
CA THR A 672 36.04 -0.57 20.98
C THR A 672 35.44 -1.96 20.80
N ASP A 673 34.31 -2.24 21.44
CA ASP A 673 33.58 -3.53 21.41
C ASP A 673 32.07 -3.26 21.44
N PHE A 674 31.35 -3.94 20.55
CA PHE A 674 29.89 -3.88 20.42
C PHE A 674 29.23 -5.27 20.37
N ALA A 675 29.96 -6.36 20.66
CA ALA A 675 29.44 -7.73 20.53
C ALA A 675 28.20 -8.02 21.40
N ALA A 676 28.02 -7.27 22.50
CA ALA A 676 26.82 -7.35 23.32
C ALA A 676 25.52 -6.91 22.61
N LEU A 677 25.61 -6.19 21.48
CA LEU A 677 24.43 -5.81 20.68
C LEU A 677 23.81 -7.00 19.95
N ALA A 678 24.52 -8.11 19.75
CA ALA A 678 24.01 -9.29 19.04
C ALA A 678 22.82 -9.99 19.74
N SER A 679 22.47 -9.59 20.97
CA SER A 679 21.22 -10.01 21.61
C SER A 679 19.97 -9.28 21.08
N LEU A 680 20.14 -8.20 20.34
CA LEU A 680 19.05 -7.38 19.77
C LEU A 680 18.60 -7.95 18.43
N SER A 681 17.87 -9.06 18.46
CA SER A 681 17.45 -9.81 17.27
C SER A 681 16.52 -9.06 16.31
N GLY A 682 16.01 -7.87 16.69
CA GLY A 682 15.20 -7.01 15.82
C GLY A 682 15.92 -5.75 15.32
N LEU A 683 17.22 -5.58 15.62
CA LEU A 683 17.97 -4.39 15.20
C LEU A 683 18.20 -4.41 13.68
N GLN A 684 17.76 -3.36 13.01
CA GLN A 684 17.85 -3.19 11.55
C GLN A 684 18.92 -2.17 11.15
N THR A 685 19.09 -1.10 11.92
CA THR A 685 20.02 0.00 11.60
C THR A 685 21.00 0.25 12.74
N ILE A 686 22.30 0.29 12.41
CA ILE A 686 23.36 0.62 13.36
C ILE A 686 24.39 1.59 12.77
N ASP A 687 24.66 2.69 13.47
CA ASP A 687 25.72 3.66 13.11
C ASP A 687 26.81 3.72 14.20
N LEU A 688 27.96 3.13 13.88
CA LEU A 688 29.20 3.10 14.66
C LEU A 688 30.28 4.02 14.04
N SER A 689 29.91 4.96 13.16
CA SER A 689 30.88 5.82 12.49
C SER A 689 31.64 6.72 13.46
N SER A 690 32.93 6.96 13.22
CA SER A 690 33.82 7.72 14.12
C SER A 690 33.88 7.15 15.54
N THR A 691 33.98 5.82 15.65
CA THR A 691 34.29 5.09 16.89
C THR A 691 35.67 4.43 16.82
N ASP A 692 36.15 3.89 17.94
CA ASP A 692 37.47 3.23 18.05
C ASP A 692 37.42 1.72 17.70
N ILE A 693 36.38 1.25 16.99
CA ILE A 693 36.24 -0.16 16.59
C ILE A 693 37.28 -0.58 15.54
N VAL A 694 37.65 -1.86 15.59
CA VAL A 694 38.63 -2.52 14.70
C VAL A 694 38.09 -3.85 14.18
N ASP A 695 37.39 -4.60 15.04
CA ASP A 695 36.77 -5.89 14.77
C ASP A 695 35.25 -5.70 14.58
N VAL A 696 34.70 -6.25 13.49
CA VAL A 696 33.27 -6.21 13.17
C VAL A 696 32.63 -7.60 13.05
N SER A 697 33.33 -8.65 13.50
CA SER A 697 32.87 -10.05 13.44
C SER A 697 31.51 -10.31 14.10
N ALA A 698 31.10 -9.44 15.04
CA ALA A 698 29.79 -9.51 15.68
C ALA A 698 28.61 -9.25 14.72
N LEU A 699 28.81 -8.59 13.56
CA LEU A 699 27.75 -8.32 12.57
C LEU A 699 27.12 -9.62 12.03
N ALA A 700 27.91 -10.68 11.84
CA ALA A 700 27.46 -11.98 11.38
C ALA A 700 26.50 -12.70 12.36
N GLN A 701 26.23 -12.13 13.54
CA GLN A 701 25.25 -12.63 14.50
C GLN A 701 23.99 -11.74 14.58
N MET A 702 23.82 -10.82 13.63
CA MET A 702 22.76 -9.80 13.61
C MET A 702 21.94 -9.88 12.30
N PRO A 703 21.24 -10.99 12.03
CA PRO A 703 20.68 -11.34 10.70
C PRO A 703 19.44 -10.53 10.28
N GLN A 704 19.14 -9.43 10.96
CA GLN A 704 18.08 -8.48 10.60
C GLN A 704 18.63 -7.09 10.26
N LEU A 705 19.95 -6.90 10.30
CA LEU A 705 20.58 -5.66 9.87
C LEU A 705 20.37 -5.43 8.37
N SER A 706 19.92 -4.22 8.05
CA SER A 706 19.84 -3.70 6.70
C SER A 706 20.70 -2.46 6.48
N ASN A 707 20.98 -1.67 7.53
CA ASN A 707 21.74 -0.43 7.41
C ASN A 707 22.91 -0.41 8.41
N VAL A 708 24.15 -0.44 7.90
CA VAL A 708 25.36 -0.56 8.73
C VAL A 708 26.39 0.52 8.38
N PHE A 709 26.64 1.43 9.30
CA PHE A 709 27.58 2.54 9.10
C PHE A 709 28.78 2.42 10.05
N ILE A 710 29.98 2.26 9.50
CA ILE A 710 31.25 2.07 10.23
C ILE A 710 32.34 3.05 9.72
N ALA A 711 31.94 4.19 9.16
CA ALA A 711 32.85 5.13 8.51
C ALA A 711 33.78 5.84 9.50
N ASN A 712 35.02 6.15 9.11
CA ASN A 712 36.04 6.78 9.96
C ASN A 712 36.41 5.94 11.21
N THR A 713 36.49 4.62 11.05
CA THR A 713 36.93 3.67 12.08
C THR A 713 38.27 3.03 11.69
N ALA A 714 38.84 2.20 12.56
CA ALA A 714 40.11 1.50 12.32
C ALA A 714 39.92 0.07 11.75
N VAL A 715 38.74 -0.23 11.20
CA VAL A 715 38.40 -1.52 10.58
C VAL A 715 39.25 -1.78 9.34
N THR A 716 39.65 -3.05 9.17
CA THR A 716 40.45 -3.55 8.04
C THR A 716 39.86 -4.79 7.36
N ASP A 717 39.03 -5.54 8.09
CA ASP A 717 38.41 -6.81 7.71
C ASP A 717 36.89 -6.62 7.80
N ILE A 718 36.17 -6.99 6.74
CA ILE A 718 34.71 -6.91 6.64
C ILE A 718 34.08 -8.25 6.23
N SER A 719 34.78 -9.37 6.45
CA SER A 719 34.30 -10.73 6.16
C SER A 719 32.87 -11.00 6.65
N ALA A 720 32.54 -10.54 7.87
CA ALA A 720 31.22 -10.66 8.48
C ALA A 720 30.08 -9.89 7.77
N VAL A 721 30.37 -9.12 6.72
CA VAL A 721 29.36 -8.48 5.86
C VAL A 721 28.71 -9.48 4.90
N ALA A 722 29.45 -10.51 4.47
CA ALA A 722 28.93 -11.55 3.57
C ALA A 722 27.81 -12.42 4.21
N ASP A 723 27.64 -12.35 5.53
CA ASP A 723 26.61 -13.06 6.30
C ASP A 723 25.35 -12.19 6.57
N ILE A 724 25.27 -10.96 6.02
CA ILE A 724 24.17 -10.01 6.29
C ILE A 724 23.14 -10.02 5.14
N ASN A 725 22.19 -10.94 5.21
CA ASN A 725 21.23 -11.20 4.11
C ASN A 725 20.40 -9.98 3.64
N TYR A 726 20.16 -8.97 4.48
CA TYR A 726 19.25 -7.86 4.18
C TYR A 726 19.94 -6.49 4.01
N LEU A 727 21.26 -6.46 3.76
CA LEU A 727 22.03 -5.22 3.68
C LEU A 727 21.62 -4.35 2.47
N ILE A 728 21.09 -3.16 2.78
CA ILE A 728 20.57 -2.14 1.85
C ILE A 728 21.49 -0.90 1.86
N GLU A 729 21.90 -0.41 3.03
CA GLU A 729 22.87 0.68 3.16
C GLU A 729 24.13 0.23 3.92
N PHE A 730 25.30 0.52 3.35
CA PHE A 730 26.58 0.26 4.03
C PHE A 730 27.57 1.40 3.82
N ASN A 731 28.21 1.87 4.89
CA ASN A 731 29.23 2.91 4.81
C ASN A 731 30.51 2.53 5.55
N VAL A 732 31.53 2.24 4.77
CA VAL A 732 32.88 1.84 5.20
C VAL A 732 33.93 2.91 4.87
N SER A 733 33.48 4.14 4.54
CA SER A 733 34.34 5.23 4.07
C SER A 733 35.36 5.68 5.13
N ASN A 734 36.56 6.05 4.69
CA ASN A 734 37.69 6.50 5.55
C ASN A 734 38.16 5.44 6.58
N THR A 735 38.05 4.15 6.24
CA THR A 735 38.62 3.04 7.02
C THR A 735 39.96 2.58 6.43
N SER A 736 40.49 1.44 6.89
CA SER A 736 41.68 0.79 6.32
C SER A 736 41.35 -0.54 5.61
N VAL A 737 40.09 -0.75 5.23
CA VAL A 737 39.64 -1.88 4.42
C VAL A 737 40.30 -1.82 3.04
N ARG A 738 40.82 -2.97 2.60
CA ARG A 738 41.45 -3.15 1.28
C ARG A 738 40.76 -4.19 0.41
N ASP A 739 40.08 -5.13 1.05
CA ASP A 739 39.32 -6.18 0.38
C ASP A 739 37.83 -5.89 0.53
N LEU A 740 37.17 -5.69 -0.61
CA LEU A 740 35.73 -5.52 -0.75
C LEU A 740 35.02 -6.81 -1.18
N GLY A 741 35.73 -7.93 -1.43
CA GLY A 741 35.13 -9.19 -1.85
C GLY A 741 33.89 -9.61 -1.03
N PRO A 742 33.90 -9.55 0.32
CA PRO A 742 32.73 -9.85 1.14
C PRO A 742 31.50 -8.95 0.91
N LEU A 743 31.71 -7.71 0.42
CA LEU A 743 30.65 -6.79 0.02
C LEU A 743 30.24 -7.01 -1.44
N LEU A 744 31.20 -7.27 -2.34
CA LEU A 744 30.92 -7.55 -3.74
C LEU A 744 30.12 -8.86 -3.89
N LEU A 745 30.42 -9.88 -3.08
CA LEU A 745 29.66 -11.14 -2.98
C LEU A 745 28.24 -10.93 -2.43
N HIS A 746 27.98 -9.83 -1.70
CA HIS A 746 26.63 -9.45 -1.32
C HIS A 746 25.89 -8.77 -2.49
N LEU A 747 26.60 -8.00 -3.32
CA LEU A 747 26.03 -7.35 -4.52
C LEU A 747 25.73 -8.34 -5.66
N THR A 748 26.40 -9.50 -5.70
CA THR A 748 26.12 -10.58 -6.66
C THR A 748 24.91 -11.44 -6.31
N ARG A 749 24.33 -11.28 -5.12
CA ARG A 749 23.09 -11.99 -4.74
C ARG A 749 21.89 -11.13 -5.17
N GLU A 750 21.00 -11.68 -6.00
CA GLU A 750 19.77 -11.04 -6.53
C GLU A 750 18.72 -10.75 -5.42
N ASN A 751 19.04 -9.91 -4.44
CA ASN A 751 18.08 -9.33 -3.49
C ASN A 751 17.29 -8.17 -4.15
N ALA A 752 16.70 -8.45 -5.31
CA ALA A 752 16.07 -7.47 -6.22
C ALA A 752 14.64 -7.03 -5.80
N PHE A 753 14.42 -6.80 -4.50
CA PHE A 753 13.17 -6.19 -3.97
C PHE A 753 13.40 -4.99 -3.04
N ALA A 754 14.63 -4.49 -2.93
CA ALA A 754 14.89 -3.19 -2.31
C ALA A 754 14.82 -2.07 -3.38
N ASP A 755 13.80 -1.21 -3.31
CA ASP A 755 13.61 -0.06 -4.23
C ASP A 755 14.77 0.96 -4.24
N TYR A 756 15.78 0.81 -3.38
CA TYR A 756 16.98 1.66 -3.30
C TYR A 756 18.07 0.99 -2.46
N GLN A 757 19.30 0.84 -2.98
CA GLN A 757 20.49 0.43 -2.22
C GLN A 757 21.61 1.50 -2.28
N SER A 758 22.40 1.66 -1.22
CA SER A 758 23.38 2.74 -1.09
C SER A 758 24.66 2.32 -0.36
N PHE A 759 25.77 2.22 -1.10
CA PHE A 759 27.06 1.77 -0.59
C PHE A 759 28.12 2.88 -0.70
N SER A 760 28.75 3.25 0.41
CA SER A 760 29.77 4.31 0.45
C SER A 760 31.13 3.78 0.91
N MET A 761 32.08 3.79 -0.03
CA MET A 761 33.44 3.27 0.08
C MET A 761 34.44 4.38 -0.25
N ALA A 762 34.24 5.58 0.29
CA ALA A 762 35.03 6.77 -0.01
C ALA A 762 36.38 6.80 0.73
N ASN A 763 37.40 7.36 0.09
CA ASN A 763 38.79 7.46 0.59
C ASN A 763 39.47 6.13 0.99
N LEU A 764 39.16 5.01 0.31
CA LEU A 764 39.82 3.71 0.52
C LEU A 764 41.07 3.50 -0.37
N SER A 765 41.75 2.35 -0.18
CA SER A 765 42.98 1.95 -0.87
C SER A 765 42.93 0.46 -1.28
N ILE A 766 42.20 0.18 -2.37
CA ILE A 766 41.77 -1.14 -2.85
C ILE A 766 42.53 -1.57 -4.13
N PRO A 767 42.47 -2.84 -4.57
CA PRO A 767 42.85 -3.26 -5.94
C PRO A 767 41.98 -2.56 -7.00
N CYS A 768 42.41 -2.48 -8.26
CA CYS A 768 41.58 -1.86 -9.32
C CYS A 768 40.47 -2.79 -9.79
N TRP A 769 40.71 -4.10 -9.90
CA TRP A 769 39.68 -5.08 -10.28
C TRP A 769 38.42 -4.98 -9.39
N GLN A 770 38.56 -4.81 -8.07
CA GLN A 770 37.42 -4.70 -7.14
C GLN A 770 36.54 -3.50 -7.42
N ARG A 771 37.14 -2.40 -7.89
CA ARG A 771 36.40 -1.20 -8.27
C ARG A 771 35.76 -1.36 -9.64
N ASP A 772 36.52 -1.87 -10.60
CA ASP A 772 36.05 -2.03 -11.98
C ASP A 772 34.91 -3.06 -12.04
N TYR A 773 34.95 -4.09 -11.19
CA TYR A 773 33.85 -5.03 -10.94
C TYR A 773 32.66 -4.35 -10.23
N ALA A 774 32.91 -3.55 -9.17
CA ALA A 774 31.85 -2.81 -8.49
C ALA A 774 31.08 -1.86 -9.43
N ASP A 775 31.78 -1.20 -10.36
CA ASP A 775 31.17 -0.27 -11.33
C ASP A 775 30.17 -1.00 -12.30
N LEU A 776 30.13 -2.34 -12.35
CA LEU A 776 29.12 -3.13 -13.08
C LEU A 776 27.73 -3.10 -12.43
N PHE A 777 27.66 -3.01 -11.09
CA PHE A 777 26.39 -3.03 -10.34
C PHE A 777 25.67 -1.67 -10.30
N VAL A 778 26.13 -0.67 -11.05
CA VAL A 778 25.60 0.70 -11.02
C VAL A 778 24.39 0.83 -11.95
N GLY A 779 23.19 0.62 -11.39
CA GLY A 779 21.90 0.73 -12.09
C GLY A 779 20.99 1.87 -11.57
N ASP A 780 19.71 1.83 -11.97
CA ASP A 780 18.71 2.85 -11.56
C ASP A 780 18.41 2.88 -10.05
N PHE A 781 18.72 1.78 -9.33
CA PHE A 781 18.39 1.61 -7.90
C PHE A 781 19.60 1.38 -6.97
N THR A 782 20.81 1.20 -7.50
CA THR A 782 22.02 0.91 -6.71
C THR A 782 23.04 2.04 -6.81
N PHE A 783 23.33 2.69 -5.69
CA PHE A 783 24.25 3.83 -5.63
C PHE A 783 25.59 3.48 -4.97
N LEU A 784 26.69 3.51 -5.74
CA LEU A 784 28.05 3.28 -5.25
C LEU A 784 28.86 4.58 -5.18
N ASN A 785 29.47 4.86 -4.02
CA ASN A 785 30.28 6.06 -3.80
C ASN A 785 31.75 5.74 -3.50
N PHE A 786 32.60 5.82 -4.52
CA PHE A 786 34.06 5.70 -4.44
C PHE A 786 34.80 7.06 -4.37
N SER A 787 34.16 8.13 -3.88
CA SER A 787 34.76 9.47 -3.87
C SER A 787 36.09 9.51 -3.11
N GLY A 788 37.15 9.94 -3.79
CA GLY A 788 38.51 10.03 -3.21
C GLY A 788 39.25 8.70 -3.02
N THR A 789 38.62 7.56 -3.32
CA THR A 789 39.23 6.23 -3.26
C THR A 789 40.29 6.06 -4.34
N GLN A 790 41.40 5.44 -3.96
CA GLN A 790 42.52 5.12 -4.85
C GLN A 790 42.55 3.62 -5.08
N CYS A 791 42.60 3.21 -6.35
CA CYS A 791 42.90 1.84 -6.70
C CYS A 791 44.37 1.70 -7.15
N PHE A 792 44.92 0.50 -6.99
CA PHE A 792 46.29 0.17 -7.37
C PHE A 792 46.31 -1.19 -8.08
N ASN A 793 47.13 -1.34 -9.11
CA ASN A 793 47.21 -2.59 -9.88
C ASN A 793 47.98 -3.74 -9.19
N ASP A 794 48.28 -3.58 -7.90
CA ASP A 794 48.77 -4.68 -7.08
C ASP A 794 47.55 -5.56 -6.78
N GLU A 795 47.63 -6.86 -7.08
CA GLU A 795 46.55 -7.87 -6.94
C GLU A 795 45.47 -7.86 -8.06
N ASP A 796 45.61 -7.06 -9.12
CA ASP A 796 44.77 -7.17 -10.36
C ASP A 796 45.03 -8.44 -11.18
N TYR A 797 46.25 -8.99 -11.09
CA TYR A 797 46.67 -10.24 -11.73
C TYR A 797 46.90 -11.36 -10.70
N VAL A 798 46.23 -11.24 -9.56
CA VAL A 798 46.00 -12.37 -8.66
C VAL A 798 44.68 -13.00 -9.10
N ASP A 799 44.54 -14.25 -8.69
CA ASP A 799 43.45 -15.19 -8.91
C ASP A 799 42.78 -15.31 -7.53
N TYR A 800 41.54 -14.80 -7.38
CA TYR A 800 40.90 -14.55 -6.09
C TYR A 800 40.14 -15.76 -5.55
N ASP A 801 39.41 -16.47 -6.41
CA ASP A 801 38.70 -17.73 -6.11
C ASP A 801 39.58 -18.97 -6.29
N GLY A 802 40.54 -18.96 -7.21
CA GLY A 802 41.56 -20.00 -7.38
C GLY A 802 41.44 -20.84 -8.65
N ASP A 803 40.68 -20.41 -9.65
CA ASP A 803 40.41 -21.15 -10.89
C ASP A 803 41.61 -21.17 -11.89
N GLY A 804 42.49 -20.17 -11.79
CA GLY A 804 43.67 -20.00 -12.64
C GLY A 804 43.55 -18.92 -13.73
N ILE A 805 42.43 -18.22 -13.80
CA ILE A 805 42.24 -16.94 -14.47
C ILE A 805 42.81 -15.84 -13.53
N ALA A 806 42.50 -14.57 -13.74
CA ALA A 806 43.11 -13.47 -13.00
C ALA A 806 42.15 -12.29 -12.97
N ASN A 807 41.77 -11.81 -11.80
CA ASN A 807 40.55 -11.03 -11.56
C ASN A 807 40.26 -9.94 -12.60
N MET A 808 41.27 -9.16 -13.02
CA MET A 808 41.08 -8.09 -14.02
C MET A 808 40.73 -8.62 -15.42
N LEU A 809 41.15 -9.82 -15.78
CA LEU A 809 40.80 -10.51 -17.02
C LEU A 809 39.36 -11.05 -16.98
N GLU A 810 38.89 -11.57 -15.85
CA GLU A 810 37.47 -11.90 -15.64
C GLU A 810 36.59 -10.65 -15.81
N VAL A 811 36.90 -9.56 -15.12
CA VAL A 811 36.18 -8.27 -15.28
C VAL A 811 36.22 -7.76 -16.72
N GLU A 812 37.36 -7.88 -17.42
CA GLU A 812 37.48 -7.48 -18.84
C GLU A 812 36.65 -8.37 -19.80
N ASN A 813 36.37 -9.63 -19.41
CA ASN A 813 35.58 -10.59 -20.20
C ASN A 813 34.09 -10.65 -19.80
N GLY A 814 33.73 -10.14 -18.62
CA GLY A 814 32.35 -10.16 -18.09
C GLY A 814 32.06 -11.25 -17.06
N LEU A 815 33.08 -11.93 -16.54
CA LEU A 815 32.96 -12.99 -15.53
C LEU A 815 32.98 -12.41 -14.10
N ASN A 816 32.56 -13.20 -13.10
CA ASN A 816 32.53 -12.82 -11.69
C ASN A 816 33.84 -13.23 -10.96
N PRO A 817 34.73 -12.31 -10.54
CA PRO A 817 36.02 -12.65 -9.92
C PRO A 817 35.97 -13.13 -8.46
N LEU A 818 34.84 -13.71 -8.05
CA LEU A 818 34.57 -14.17 -6.69
C LEU A 818 34.14 -15.64 -6.65
N LEU A 819 33.96 -16.27 -7.80
CA LEU A 819 33.41 -17.61 -8.01
C LEU A 819 34.22 -18.26 -9.14
N ALA A 820 34.69 -19.49 -8.97
CA ALA A 820 35.57 -20.13 -9.96
C ALA A 820 34.88 -20.39 -11.33
N ASP A 821 35.64 -20.32 -12.42
CA ASP A 821 35.42 -20.98 -13.72
C ASP A 821 36.38 -22.20 -13.79
N SER A 822 35.99 -23.31 -13.15
CA SER A 822 36.85 -24.50 -12.97
C SER A 822 37.04 -25.32 -14.25
N ASP A 823 36.17 -25.13 -15.23
CA ASP A 823 36.08 -25.91 -16.46
C ASP A 823 36.72 -25.16 -17.67
N GLY A 824 36.66 -23.83 -17.67
CA GLY A 824 37.34 -22.93 -18.60
C GLY A 824 36.55 -22.55 -19.84
N ASP A 825 35.22 -22.61 -19.83
CA ASP A 825 34.35 -22.23 -20.94
C ASP A 825 34.13 -20.70 -21.07
N GLY A 826 34.28 -19.96 -19.96
CA GLY A 826 33.98 -18.54 -19.85
C GLY A 826 32.61 -18.22 -19.22
N VAL A 827 32.14 -19.06 -18.30
CA VAL A 827 31.03 -18.87 -17.36
C VAL A 827 31.52 -19.32 -15.97
N ASN A 828 30.96 -18.75 -14.89
CA ASN A 828 31.32 -19.15 -13.53
C ASN A 828 30.57 -20.44 -13.14
N ASP A 829 31.23 -21.38 -12.43
CA ASP A 829 30.73 -22.74 -12.10
C ASP A 829 29.32 -22.78 -11.48
N THR A 830 28.90 -21.72 -10.80
CA THR A 830 27.57 -21.60 -10.16
C THR A 830 26.44 -21.24 -11.13
N LEU A 831 26.75 -20.97 -12.40
CA LEU A 831 25.78 -20.68 -13.47
C LEU A 831 25.66 -21.85 -14.47
N ASP A 832 26.53 -22.86 -14.41
CA ASP A 832 26.54 -24.02 -15.33
C ASP A 832 25.71 -25.23 -14.83
N SER A 833 24.61 -25.02 -14.09
CA SER A 833 23.82 -26.15 -13.56
C SER A 833 22.31 -25.91 -13.36
N SER A 834 21.67 -25.18 -14.29
CA SER A 834 20.22 -24.87 -14.23
C SER A 834 19.25 -26.07 -14.23
N ASP A 835 19.73 -27.31 -14.39
CA ASP A 835 18.94 -28.56 -14.36
C ASP A 835 19.20 -29.47 -13.12
N VAL A 836 20.19 -29.18 -12.27
CA VAL A 836 20.53 -29.99 -11.07
C VAL A 836 19.71 -29.51 -9.87
N LEU A 837 19.01 -30.40 -9.14
CA LEU A 837 18.18 -29.97 -7.99
C LEU A 837 19.03 -29.65 -6.74
N ASP A 838 19.85 -28.62 -6.76
CA ASP A 838 20.63 -28.15 -5.61
C ASP A 838 19.92 -26.99 -4.89
N VAL A 839 19.50 -27.19 -3.63
CA VAL A 839 18.80 -26.17 -2.81
C VAL A 839 19.64 -25.78 -1.58
N ASP A 840 20.91 -26.19 -1.49
CA ASP A 840 21.88 -25.64 -0.51
C ASP A 840 23.17 -25.05 -1.10
N GLY A 841 23.34 -25.10 -2.41
CA GLY A 841 24.43 -24.45 -3.15
C GLY A 841 25.77 -25.17 -2.98
N ASP A 842 25.76 -26.50 -2.79
CA ASP A 842 26.98 -27.32 -2.61
C ASP A 842 27.47 -28.00 -3.90
N GLY A 843 26.81 -27.73 -5.03
CA GLY A 843 27.09 -28.27 -6.35
C GLY A 843 26.62 -29.71 -6.53
N LYS A 844 25.57 -30.14 -5.80
CA LYS A 844 25.04 -31.51 -5.85
C LYS A 844 23.53 -31.56 -5.66
N ALA A 845 22.93 -32.58 -6.26
CA ALA A 845 21.50 -32.85 -6.19
C ALA A 845 21.00 -33.20 -4.77
N ASP A 846 20.10 -32.35 -4.31
CA ASP A 846 19.41 -32.35 -3.04
C ASP A 846 18.11 -33.21 -3.14
N ILE A 847 17.83 -34.09 -2.18
CA ILE A 847 16.74 -35.07 -2.36
C ILE A 847 15.39 -34.53 -1.87
N PHE A 848 14.54 -34.09 -2.81
CA PHE A 848 13.23 -33.52 -2.50
C PHE A 848 12.01 -34.40 -2.81
N VAL A 849 11.04 -34.37 -1.88
CA VAL A 849 9.76 -35.11 -1.98
C VAL A 849 8.58 -34.31 -1.43
N ARG A 850 7.47 -34.32 -2.16
CA ARG A 850 6.20 -33.67 -1.81
C ARG A 850 5.18 -34.67 -1.24
N ASN A 851 4.61 -34.35 -0.07
CA ASN A 851 3.49 -35.09 0.50
C ASN A 851 2.16 -34.46 0.08
N THR A 852 1.42 -35.14 -0.80
CA THR A 852 0.13 -34.69 -1.34
C THR A 852 -1.00 -34.59 -0.30
N ASP A 853 -0.94 -35.37 0.80
CA ASP A 853 -1.96 -35.32 1.88
C ASP A 853 -1.81 -34.12 2.82
N THR A 854 -0.57 -33.71 3.11
CA THR A 854 -0.27 -32.66 4.11
C THR A 854 0.31 -31.40 3.49
N PHE A 855 0.48 -31.38 2.17
CA PHE A 855 1.02 -30.26 1.39
C PHE A 855 2.45 -29.85 1.79
N TYR A 856 3.19 -30.74 2.44
CA TYR A 856 4.56 -30.49 2.90
C TYR A 856 5.57 -31.01 1.89
N ASN A 857 6.54 -30.17 1.55
CA ASN A 857 7.73 -30.54 0.82
C ASN A 857 8.84 -30.86 1.84
N TYR A 858 9.61 -31.92 1.59
CA TYR A 858 10.70 -32.35 2.46
C TYR A 858 11.95 -32.50 1.60
N GLY A 859 13.06 -31.90 2.04
CA GLY A 859 14.38 -31.99 1.42
C GLY A 859 15.38 -32.71 2.32
N LEU A 860 16.46 -33.23 1.75
CA LEU A 860 17.58 -33.83 2.44
C LEU A 860 18.87 -33.36 1.78
N GLY A 861 19.52 -32.38 2.42
CA GLY A 861 20.71 -31.69 1.93
C GLY A 861 21.85 -32.65 1.61
N SER A 862 22.51 -32.41 0.49
CA SER A 862 23.76 -33.04 0.04
C SER A 862 24.91 -32.70 0.99
N ALA A 863 25.05 -31.44 1.37
CA ALA A 863 26.20 -30.91 2.12
C ALA A 863 26.39 -31.53 3.52
N ASP A 864 25.30 -31.64 4.31
CA ASP A 864 25.36 -32.06 5.71
C ASP A 864 24.37 -33.16 6.11
N GLY A 865 23.49 -33.59 5.18
CA GLY A 865 22.42 -34.55 5.46
C GLY A 865 21.29 -33.99 6.34
N SER A 866 21.15 -32.67 6.44
CA SER A 866 20.05 -32.02 7.17
C SER A 866 18.72 -32.24 6.46
N THR A 867 17.63 -32.32 7.23
CA THR A 867 16.29 -32.51 6.68
C THR A 867 15.51 -31.19 6.72
N LYS A 868 15.37 -30.53 5.57
CA LYS A 868 14.50 -29.34 5.42
C LYS A 868 13.02 -29.78 5.34
N ARG A 869 12.10 -29.01 5.93
CA ARG A 869 10.64 -29.17 5.73
C ARG A 869 10.03 -27.82 5.41
N ILE A 870 9.47 -27.73 4.22
CA ILE A 870 9.05 -26.50 3.58
C ILE A 870 7.54 -26.58 3.28
N VAL A 871 6.81 -25.47 3.44
CA VAL A 871 5.34 -25.45 3.49
C VAL A 871 4.76 -24.49 2.44
N PHE A 872 4.66 -24.95 1.19
CA PHE A 872 4.01 -24.19 0.13
C PHE A 872 3.24 -25.08 -0.84
N GLY A 873 2.33 -24.45 -1.60
CA GLY A 873 1.37 -25.16 -2.42
C GLY A 873 0.34 -25.93 -1.58
N LEU A 874 -0.63 -25.25 -0.99
CA LEU A 874 -1.60 -25.86 -0.07
C LEU A 874 -2.72 -26.70 -0.75
N ASN A 875 -2.40 -27.51 -1.78
CA ASN A 875 -3.37 -28.38 -2.47
C ASN A 875 -2.78 -29.73 -2.91
N SER A 876 -3.60 -30.78 -2.88
CA SER A 876 -3.23 -32.15 -3.26
C SER A 876 -3.06 -32.36 -4.76
N GLY A 877 -3.63 -31.47 -5.59
CA GLY A 877 -3.46 -31.44 -7.05
C GLY A 877 -2.28 -30.62 -7.55
N ASP A 878 -1.46 -30.06 -6.66
CA ASP A 878 -0.29 -29.26 -7.03
C ASP A 878 0.87 -30.15 -7.48
N ILE A 879 1.35 -29.92 -8.71
CA ILE A 879 2.42 -30.67 -9.38
C ILE A 879 3.77 -30.05 -9.00
N PRO A 880 4.72 -30.80 -8.39
CA PRO A 880 6.03 -30.28 -8.03
C PRO A 880 6.93 -30.07 -9.25
N VAL A 881 7.61 -28.92 -9.30
CA VAL A 881 8.60 -28.52 -10.30
C VAL A 881 9.74 -27.75 -9.62
N TYR A 882 10.83 -27.54 -10.31
CA TYR A 882 12.04 -26.88 -9.82
C TYR A 882 12.77 -26.26 -11.02
N GLY A 883 13.81 -25.49 -10.72
CA GLY A 883 14.61 -24.65 -11.62
C GLY A 883 14.88 -23.33 -10.91
N ASP A 884 15.95 -22.63 -11.25
CA ASP A 884 16.24 -21.29 -10.74
C ASP A 884 15.29 -20.25 -11.38
N PHE A 885 14.28 -19.73 -10.66
CA PHE A 885 13.35 -18.72 -11.20
C PHE A 885 13.69 -17.28 -10.75
N ASP A 886 14.80 -17.05 -10.04
CA ASP A 886 15.25 -15.72 -9.63
C ASP A 886 16.70 -15.34 -10.00
N GLY A 887 17.42 -16.24 -10.67
CA GLY A 887 18.77 -16.04 -11.19
C GLY A 887 19.86 -16.09 -10.13
N ASP A 888 19.60 -16.70 -8.96
CA ASP A 888 20.58 -16.77 -7.87
C ASP A 888 21.60 -17.92 -7.99
N GLY A 889 21.49 -18.75 -9.04
CA GLY A 889 22.35 -19.91 -9.31
C GLY A 889 22.04 -21.12 -8.43
N VAL A 890 20.98 -21.06 -7.61
CA VAL A 890 20.53 -22.14 -6.72
C VAL A 890 19.10 -22.51 -7.08
N THR A 891 18.74 -23.78 -6.95
CA THR A 891 17.45 -24.27 -7.44
C THR A 891 16.28 -23.89 -6.52
N ASP A 892 15.35 -23.12 -7.07
CA ASP A 892 14.07 -22.88 -6.41
C ASP A 892 13.16 -24.10 -6.42
N LEU A 893 12.27 -24.14 -5.43
CA LEU A 893 11.24 -25.15 -5.34
C LEU A 893 9.88 -24.56 -5.71
N ALA A 894 9.27 -25.11 -6.75
CA ALA A 894 8.02 -24.63 -7.28
C ALA A 894 6.90 -25.69 -7.26
N VAL A 895 5.65 -25.24 -7.27
CA VAL A 895 4.52 -26.09 -7.63
C VAL A 895 3.57 -25.40 -8.58
N ARG A 896 3.01 -26.18 -9.50
CA ARG A 896 1.98 -25.73 -10.44
C ARG A 896 0.62 -26.29 -10.05
N ARG A 897 -0.37 -25.42 -9.80
CA ARG A 897 -1.76 -25.74 -9.46
C ARG A 897 -2.69 -25.75 -10.68
N PRO A 898 -3.14 -26.92 -11.18
CA PRO A 898 -4.01 -27.01 -12.36
C PRO A 898 -5.37 -26.31 -12.21
N SER A 899 -5.92 -26.29 -10.99
CA SER A 899 -7.28 -25.80 -10.72
C SER A 899 -7.43 -24.28 -10.73
N SER A 900 -6.34 -23.52 -10.53
CA SER A 900 -6.34 -22.05 -10.48
C SER A 900 -5.39 -21.39 -11.48
N PHE A 901 -4.62 -22.19 -12.22
CA PHE A 901 -3.57 -21.75 -13.16
C PHE A 901 -2.41 -20.99 -12.49
N MET A 902 -2.18 -21.25 -11.20
CA MET A 902 -1.15 -20.58 -10.40
C MET A 902 0.09 -21.45 -10.27
N TRP A 903 1.25 -20.83 -10.47
CA TRP A 903 2.53 -21.28 -9.96
C TRP A 903 2.73 -20.68 -8.56
N TYR A 904 3.38 -21.43 -7.70
CA TYR A 904 3.83 -21.02 -6.38
C TYR A 904 5.30 -21.40 -6.30
N VAL A 905 6.18 -20.43 -6.48
CA VAL A 905 7.64 -20.61 -6.35
C VAL A 905 8.06 -20.17 -4.96
N GLN A 906 8.96 -20.94 -4.36
CA GLN A 906 9.70 -20.55 -3.18
C GLN A 906 11.17 -20.48 -3.55
N ASN A 907 11.70 -19.27 -3.46
CA ASN A 907 13.05 -18.99 -3.91
C ASN A 907 14.10 -19.52 -2.93
N SER A 908 15.28 -19.87 -3.45
CA SER A 908 16.48 -20.25 -2.69
C SER A 908 16.87 -19.13 -1.71
N SER A 909 17.00 -17.91 -2.25
CA SER A 909 17.26 -16.63 -1.60
C SER A 909 16.35 -16.34 -0.38
N ASP A 910 15.07 -16.72 -0.44
CA ASP A 910 14.03 -16.40 0.56
C ASP A 910 13.88 -17.43 1.70
N ALA A 911 14.67 -18.53 1.70
CA ALA A 911 14.47 -19.70 2.56
C ALA A 911 14.83 -19.54 4.07
N GLY A 912 14.70 -18.33 4.63
CA GLY A 912 15.02 -18.01 6.02
C GLY A 912 14.07 -18.61 7.08
N PRO A 913 14.38 -18.47 8.40
CA PRO A 913 13.63 -19.10 9.49
C PRO A 913 12.15 -18.69 9.64
N SER A 914 11.75 -17.63 8.93
CA SER A 914 10.40 -17.04 8.91
C SER A 914 9.75 -17.13 7.52
N GLY A 915 10.37 -17.82 6.56
CA GLY A 915 10.11 -17.70 5.11
C GLY A 915 8.69 -18.08 4.68
N ASP A 916 7.87 -17.06 4.46
CA ASP A 916 6.50 -17.14 3.93
C ASP A 916 6.33 -16.30 2.63
N PHE A 917 7.41 -15.74 2.06
CA PHE A 917 7.35 -15.17 0.71
C PHE A 917 7.31 -16.32 -0.30
N ILE A 918 6.23 -16.32 -1.08
CA ILE A 918 5.95 -17.31 -2.12
C ILE A 918 5.55 -16.52 -3.35
N GLN A 919 6.40 -16.53 -4.37
CA GLN A 919 6.13 -15.90 -5.66
C GLN A 919 4.89 -16.56 -6.29
N ARG A 920 4.00 -15.76 -6.88
CA ARG A 920 2.65 -16.20 -7.32
C ARG A 920 2.35 -15.81 -8.76
N VAL A 921 2.85 -16.58 -9.70
CA VAL A 921 2.69 -16.33 -11.15
C VAL A 921 1.46 -17.05 -11.69
N LYS A 922 0.62 -16.36 -12.48
CA LYS A 922 -0.59 -16.95 -13.09
C LYS A 922 -0.37 -17.25 -14.58
N PHE A 923 0.14 -18.43 -14.87
CA PHE A 923 0.52 -18.82 -16.23
C PHE A 923 0.02 -20.22 -16.62
N GLY A 924 -0.27 -20.42 -17.91
CA GLY A 924 -0.89 -21.63 -18.46
C GLY A 924 -2.40 -21.73 -18.17
N LEU A 925 -3.24 -21.08 -18.96
CA LEU A 925 -4.67 -20.92 -18.63
C LEU A 925 -5.57 -22.15 -18.90
N ALA A 926 -5.04 -23.38 -18.86
CA ALA A 926 -5.84 -24.61 -18.85
C ALA A 926 -5.39 -25.59 -17.75
N ALA A 927 -6.32 -26.46 -17.32
CA ALA A 927 -6.07 -27.45 -16.27
C ALA A 927 -5.33 -28.71 -16.77
N GLU A 928 -5.28 -28.91 -18.09
CA GLU A 928 -4.52 -29.98 -18.75
C GLU A 928 -3.08 -29.57 -19.12
N ASP A 929 -2.69 -28.32 -18.81
CA ASP A 929 -1.36 -27.79 -19.10
C ASP A 929 -0.31 -28.54 -18.27
N ILE A 930 0.62 -29.21 -18.96
CA ILE A 930 1.77 -29.89 -18.37
C ILE A 930 2.85 -28.82 -18.11
N PRO A 931 3.30 -28.58 -16.87
CA PRO A 931 4.39 -27.64 -16.61
C PRO A 931 5.71 -28.21 -17.10
N VAL A 932 6.49 -27.37 -17.78
CA VAL A 932 7.77 -27.73 -18.43
C VAL A 932 8.76 -26.56 -18.30
N PRO A 933 8.99 -26.03 -17.07
CA PRO A 933 9.91 -24.93 -16.87
C PRO A 933 11.33 -25.35 -17.24
N ALA A 934 12.08 -24.42 -17.84
CA ALA A 934 13.48 -24.48 -18.26
C ALA A 934 13.82 -23.10 -18.84
N ASP A 935 15.09 -22.74 -18.99
CA ASP A 935 15.48 -21.55 -19.75
C ASP A 935 15.35 -21.81 -21.27
N TYR A 936 14.42 -21.15 -21.98
CA TYR A 936 14.27 -21.26 -23.44
C TYR A 936 14.87 -20.09 -24.23
N ASP A 937 15.33 -19.03 -23.58
CA ASP A 937 15.85 -17.83 -24.26
C ASP A 937 17.33 -17.50 -23.97
N GLY A 938 17.96 -18.27 -23.08
CA GLY A 938 19.38 -18.25 -22.69
C GLY A 938 19.75 -16.99 -21.93
N ASP A 939 19.01 -16.70 -20.87
CA ASP A 939 19.36 -15.69 -19.86
C ASP A 939 19.68 -16.30 -18.48
N ASP A 940 19.83 -17.62 -18.43
CA ASP A 940 20.16 -18.48 -17.29
C ASP A 940 19.04 -18.55 -16.22
N ILE A 941 17.90 -17.87 -16.45
CA ILE A 941 16.72 -17.89 -15.57
C ILE A 941 15.64 -18.82 -16.13
N THR A 942 15.01 -19.60 -15.25
CA THR A 942 14.00 -20.59 -15.59
C THR A 942 12.68 -19.94 -16.04
N ASP A 943 12.28 -20.19 -17.29
CA ASP A 943 11.00 -19.70 -17.82
C ASP A 943 9.78 -20.41 -17.23
N PHE A 944 8.69 -19.63 -17.09
CA PHE A 944 7.38 -20.20 -16.87
C PHE A 944 6.82 -20.79 -18.17
N ALA A 945 6.96 -22.11 -18.34
CA ALA A 945 6.52 -22.81 -19.54
C ALA A 945 5.49 -23.94 -19.29
N VAL A 946 4.56 -24.09 -20.25
CA VAL A 946 3.58 -25.18 -20.27
C VAL A 946 3.37 -25.77 -21.68
N ARG A 947 3.15 -27.08 -21.76
CA ARG A 947 2.62 -27.77 -22.95
C ARG A 947 1.15 -28.13 -22.76
N ARG A 948 0.30 -27.73 -23.70
CA ARG A 948 -1.16 -28.02 -23.73
C ARG A 948 -1.49 -29.18 -24.69
N PRO A 949 -1.90 -30.37 -24.19
CA PRO A 949 -2.16 -31.53 -25.03
C PRO A 949 -3.30 -31.36 -26.04
N SER A 950 -4.43 -30.73 -25.68
CA SER A 950 -5.59 -30.62 -26.59
C SER A 950 -5.35 -29.71 -27.81
N THR A 951 -4.41 -28.78 -27.70
CA THR A 951 -4.07 -27.83 -28.78
C THR A 951 -2.70 -28.08 -29.41
N MET A 952 -1.88 -28.98 -28.86
CA MET A 952 -0.49 -29.24 -29.28
C MET A 952 0.39 -27.98 -29.20
N MET A 953 0.06 -27.06 -28.28
CA MET A 953 0.73 -25.78 -28.15
C MET A 953 1.63 -25.78 -26.91
N TRP A 954 2.82 -25.25 -27.09
CA TRP A 954 3.69 -24.76 -26.03
C TRP A 954 3.39 -23.28 -25.82
N TYR A 955 3.36 -22.87 -24.55
CA TYR A 955 3.34 -21.48 -24.13
C TYR A 955 4.50 -21.33 -23.16
N ILE A 956 5.45 -20.47 -23.51
CA ILE A 956 6.63 -20.15 -22.71
C ILE A 956 6.52 -18.64 -22.44
N GLN A 957 6.53 -18.24 -21.17
CA GLN A 957 6.65 -16.85 -20.77
C GLN A 957 8.10 -16.64 -20.34
N THR A 958 8.82 -15.81 -21.08
CA THR A 958 10.24 -15.61 -20.87
C THR A 958 10.53 -14.75 -19.64
N SER A 959 11.58 -15.09 -18.91
CA SER A 959 12.27 -14.28 -17.89
C SER A 959 12.59 -12.87 -18.41
N SER A 960 13.37 -12.79 -19.49
CA SER A 960 13.75 -11.54 -20.18
C SER A 960 12.57 -10.72 -20.71
N GLY A 961 11.41 -11.36 -20.93
CA GLY A 961 10.26 -10.80 -21.63
C GLY A 961 10.43 -10.61 -23.14
N GLU A 962 11.54 -11.06 -23.74
CA GLU A 962 11.78 -11.04 -25.19
C GLU A 962 11.05 -12.20 -25.91
N GLY A 963 11.34 -12.44 -27.20
CA GLY A 963 10.85 -13.60 -27.97
C GLY A 963 9.34 -13.65 -28.33
N GLY A 964 8.46 -12.95 -27.62
CA GLY A 964 7.01 -13.08 -27.80
C GLY A 964 6.46 -12.60 -29.16
N ASP A 965 5.83 -13.52 -29.92
CA ASP A 965 5.18 -13.31 -31.25
C ASP A 965 4.24 -12.09 -31.37
N ARG A 966 3.79 -11.53 -30.24
CA ARG A 966 2.82 -10.43 -30.15
C ARG A 966 3.32 -9.22 -29.35
N GLY A 967 4.59 -9.22 -28.93
CA GLY A 967 5.14 -8.23 -28.01
C GLY A 967 4.56 -8.33 -26.60
N ASP A 968 4.23 -9.56 -26.16
CA ASP A 968 3.62 -9.86 -24.87
C ASP A 968 4.44 -10.84 -24.02
N GLY A 969 5.74 -10.97 -24.29
CA GLY A 969 6.68 -11.84 -23.55
C GLY A 969 6.32 -13.33 -23.56
N ILE A 970 5.45 -13.78 -24.49
CA ILE A 970 4.99 -15.18 -24.53
C ILE A 970 5.22 -15.80 -25.91
N MET A 971 6.19 -16.70 -25.98
CA MET A 971 6.46 -17.56 -27.13
C MET A 971 5.40 -18.66 -27.26
N ARG A 972 5.01 -19.00 -28.50
CA ARG A 972 3.83 -19.83 -28.79
C ARG A 972 4.08 -20.85 -29.90
N VAL A 973 4.73 -21.96 -29.53
CA VAL A 973 5.20 -22.95 -30.49
C VAL A 973 4.22 -24.11 -30.64
N ASN A 974 3.87 -24.50 -31.88
CA ASN A 974 3.04 -25.67 -32.15
C ASN A 974 3.93 -26.87 -32.48
N PHE A 975 4.23 -27.69 -31.47
CA PHE A 975 5.19 -28.80 -31.57
C PHE A 975 4.77 -30.00 -30.72
N GLY A 976 5.12 -31.21 -31.17
CA GLY A 976 4.59 -32.46 -30.61
C GLY A 976 3.12 -32.65 -30.95
N LEU A 977 2.84 -32.92 -32.25
CA LEU A 977 1.51 -32.96 -32.86
C LEU A 977 0.65 -34.19 -32.48
N ASP A 978 0.79 -34.71 -31.27
CA ASP A 978 0.05 -35.85 -30.72
C ASP A 978 -0.19 -35.56 -29.23
N PRO A 979 -1.43 -35.66 -28.71
CA PRO A 979 -1.69 -35.37 -27.30
C PRO A 979 -0.89 -36.29 -26.36
N ASP A 980 -0.66 -37.54 -26.76
CA ASP A 980 0.03 -38.57 -25.98
C ASP A 980 1.58 -38.47 -26.04
N ASP A 981 2.12 -37.43 -26.71
CA ASP A 981 3.55 -37.10 -26.63
C ASP A 981 3.93 -36.71 -25.19
N ILE A 982 5.07 -37.19 -24.70
CA ILE A 982 5.65 -36.83 -23.39
C ILE A 982 6.66 -35.70 -23.61
N PRO A 983 6.56 -34.54 -22.92
CA PRO A 983 7.60 -33.51 -23.00
C PRO A 983 8.88 -33.98 -22.32
N VAL A 984 10.02 -33.65 -22.94
CA VAL A 984 11.37 -34.10 -22.59
C VAL A 984 12.37 -32.99 -22.92
N VAL A 985 12.18 -31.83 -22.31
CA VAL A 985 12.98 -30.61 -22.48
C VAL A 985 14.43 -30.84 -22.01
N GLY A 986 15.35 -30.01 -22.50
CA GLY A 986 16.81 -30.00 -22.25
C GLY A 986 17.54 -29.46 -23.47
N ASP A 987 18.78 -28.98 -23.36
CA ASP A 987 19.59 -28.57 -24.53
C ASP A 987 20.15 -29.83 -25.25
N TYR A 988 19.65 -30.17 -26.45
CA TYR A 988 20.19 -31.29 -27.25
C TYR A 988 21.05 -30.83 -28.43
N ASP A 989 21.41 -29.54 -28.53
CA ASP A 989 22.17 -28.98 -29.64
C ASP A 989 23.40 -28.15 -29.26
N GLY A 990 23.57 -27.87 -27.97
CA GLY A 990 24.76 -27.32 -27.33
C GLY A 990 24.87 -25.82 -27.54
N ASP A 991 23.75 -25.09 -27.41
CA ASP A 991 23.69 -23.63 -27.57
C ASP A 991 23.32 -22.87 -26.28
N GLY A 992 23.23 -23.57 -25.15
CA GLY A 992 22.92 -23.01 -23.84
C GLY A 992 21.44 -22.69 -23.65
N LYS A 993 20.54 -23.34 -24.41
CA LYS A 993 19.09 -23.10 -24.33
C LYS A 993 18.31 -24.41 -24.38
N ALA A 994 17.21 -24.46 -23.64
CA ALA A 994 16.36 -25.63 -23.61
C ALA A 994 15.59 -25.85 -24.92
N ASP A 995 15.80 -27.01 -25.55
CA ASP A 995 15.06 -27.39 -26.75
C ASP A 995 13.61 -27.78 -26.43
N ILE A 996 12.71 -27.38 -27.32
CA ILE A 996 11.33 -27.87 -27.31
C ILE A 996 11.30 -29.30 -27.85
N ALA A 997 11.31 -30.28 -26.94
CA ALA A 997 11.39 -31.69 -27.28
C ALA A 997 10.23 -32.55 -26.72
N VAL A 998 9.86 -33.59 -27.49
CA VAL A 998 8.86 -34.60 -27.11
C VAL A 998 9.27 -36.03 -27.47
N ARG A 999 8.85 -36.99 -26.64
CA ARG A 999 8.98 -38.43 -26.87
C ARG A 999 7.60 -39.07 -27.04
N ARG A 1000 7.36 -39.69 -28.21
CA ARG A 1000 6.10 -40.38 -28.56
C ARG A 1000 6.12 -41.87 -28.22
N PRO A 1001 5.36 -42.35 -27.22
CA PRO A 1001 5.37 -43.76 -26.80
C PRO A 1001 5.02 -44.74 -27.93
N SER A 1002 3.97 -44.42 -28.69
CA SER A 1002 3.38 -45.30 -29.72
C SER A 1002 4.28 -45.58 -30.93
N THR A 1003 5.17 -44.64 -31.29
CA THR A 1003 6.09 -44.76 -32.44
C THR A 1003 7.56 -44.96 -32.05
N GLN A 1004 7.88 -44.76 -30.76
CA GLN A 1004 9.23 -44.75 -30.20
C GLN A 1004 10.12 -43.65 -30.79
N MET A 1005 9.51 -42.53 -31.19
CA MET A 1005 10.19 -41.38 -31.80
C MET A 1005 10.39 -40.28 -30.78
N TRP A 1006 11.60 -39.73 -30.74
CA TRP A 1006 11.92 -38.42 -30.22
C TRP A 1006 11.78 -37.40 -31.35
N TYR A 1007 11.19 -36.26 -31.03
CA TYR A 1007 11.15 -35.08 -31.88
C TYR A 1007 11.70 -33.93 -31.04
N ILE A 1008 12.79 -33.32 -31.51
CA ILE A 1008 13.49 -32.21 -30.85
C ILE A 1008 13.44 -31.05 -31.85
N LEU A 1009 13.17 -29.83 -31.37
CA LEU A 1009 13.22 -28.61 -32.15
C LEU A 1009 14.39 -27.77 -31.63
N ASN A 1010 15.48 -27.76 -32.39
CA ASN A 1010 16.71 -27.06 -32.09
C ASN A 1010 16.46 -25.56 -31.87
N SER A 1011 16.79 -25.05 -30.68
CA SER A 1011 16.91 -23.63 -30.30
C SER A 1011 17.73 -22.83 -31.32
N SER A 1012 18.98 -23.26 -31.56
CA SER A 1012 19.99 -22.50 -32.32
C SER A 1012 19.62 -22.22 -33.78
N ASN A 1013 18.77 -23.06 -34.39
CA ASN A 1013 18.57 -23.08 -35.84
C ASN A 1013 17.15 -23.46 -36.31
N GLY A 1014 16.27 -23.96 -35.43
CA GLY A 1014 14.90 -24.36 -35.75
C GLY A 1014 14.76 -25.61 -36.61
N GLU A 1015 15.83 -26.39 -36.83
CA GLU A 1015 15.72 -27.72 -37.43
C GLU A 1015 15.03 -28.71 -36.47
N ILE A 1016 14.42 -29.76 -37.03
CA ILE A 1016 13.67 -30.75 -36.25
C ILE A 1016 14.36 -32.11 -36.34
N GLN A 1017 15.03 -32.51 -35.26
CA GLN A 1017 15.60 -33.85 -35.15
C GLN A 1017 14.48 -34.90 -35.00
N ARG A 1018 14.75 -36.11 -35.52
CA ARG A 1018 13.76 -37.20 -35.56
C ARG A 1018 14.43 -38.53 -35.27
N ILE A 1019 14.70 -38.78 -34.00
CA ILE A 1019 15.50 -39.92 -33.55
C ILE A 1019 14.58 -41.05 -33.06
N ARG A 1020 14.84 -42.30 -33.47
CA ARG A 1020 14.08 -43.45 -32.97
C ARG A 1020 14.86 -44.18 -31.89
N PHE A 1021 14.58 -43.86 -30.63
CA PHE A 1021 15.33 -44.33 -29.47
C PHE A 1021 14.41 -44.74 -28.31
N GLY A 1022 14.86 -45.71 -27.51
CA GLY A 1022 14.03 -46.46 -26.58
C GLY A 1022 12.99 -47.30 -27.33
N LEU A 1023 13.33 -48.53 -27.71
CA LEU A 1023 12.51 -49.32 -28.64
C LEU A 1023 11.30 -50.03 -28.01
N ALA A 1024 10.86 -49.66 -26.81
CA ALA A 1024 9.59 -50.09 -26.23
C ALA A 1024 8.65 -48.90 -25.95
N GLU A 1025 7.36 -49.22 -25.86
CA GLU A 1025 6.29 -48.26 -25.52
C GLU A 1025 6.25 -47.95 -24.01
N GLU A 1026 6.70 -48.90 -23.18
CA GLU A 1026 6.87 -48.77 -21.72
C GLU A 1026 8.19 -48.07 -21.29
N ASP A 1027 9.00 -47.60 -22.24
CA ASP A 1027 10.26 -46.92 -21.95
C ASP A 1027 9.98 -45.53 -21.36
N ILE A 1028 10.38 -45.31 -20.12
CA ILE A 1028 10.27 -44.01 -19.43
C ILE A 1028 11.44 -43.12 -19.92
N PRO A 1029 11.19 -41.97 -20.56
CA PRO A 1029 12.25 -41.04 -20.91
C PRO A 1029 12.84 -40.37 -19.67
N VAL A 1030 14.16 -40.23 -19.68
CA VAL A 1030 15.00 -39.69 -18.59
C VAL A 1030 16.21 -38.94 -19.19
N PRO A 1031 16.00 -37.96 -20.09
CA PRO A 1031 17.09 -37.18 -20.65
C PRO A 1031 17.83 -36.41 -19.53
N ALA A 1032 19.14 -36.26 -19.70
CA ALA A 1032 20.09 -35.51 -18.88
C ALA A 1032 21.48 -35.65 -19.54
N ASP A 1033 22.50 -34.87 -19.16
CA ASP A 1033 23.88 -35.13 -19.62
C ASP A 1033 24.52 -36.28 -18.80
N TYR A 1034 24.80 -37.43 -19.41
CA TYR A 1034 25.45 -38.57 -18.73
C TYR A 1034 26.95 -38.73 -19.09
N ASP A 1035 27.55 -37.87 -19.90
CA ASP A 1035 29.01 -37.89 -20.14
C ASP A 1035 29.76 -36.58 -19.88
N GLY A 1036 29.07 -35.53 -19.47
CA GLY A 1036 29.60 -34.21 -19.10
C GLY A 1036 30.22 -33.53 -20.31
N ASP A 1037 29.43 -33.38 -21.37
CA ASP A 1037 29.78 -32.62 -22.58
C ASP A 1037 28.90 -31.38 -22.80
N GLY A 1038 28.06 -31.04 -21.81
CA GLY A 1038 27.16 -29.87 -21.82
C GLY A 1038 25.88 -30.11 -22.62
N MET A 1039 25.66 -31.32 -23.15
CA MET A 1039 24.52 -31.65 -23.98
C MET A 1039 23.63 -32.73 -23.35
N THR A 1040 22.33 -32.57 -23.51
CA THR A 1040 21.31 -33.50 -23.04
C THR A 1040 21.33 -34.81 -23.85
N ASP A 1041 21.63 -35.92 -23.20
CA ASP A 1041 21.58 -37.25 -23.81
C ASP A 1041 20.16 -37.78 -24.00
N LEU A 1042 19.99 -38.58 -25.06
CA LEU A 1042 18.79 -39.37 -25.22
C LEU A 1042 18.88 -40.63 -24.34
N ALA A 1043 18.18 -40.60 -23.20
CA ALA A 1043 18.12 -41.74 -22.29
C ALA A 1043 16.69 -42.25 -22.00
N VAL A 1044 16.56 -43.57 -21.82
CA VAL A 1044 15.34 -44.21 -21.34
C VAL A 1044 15.61 -45.31 -20.31
N ARG A 1045 14.68 -45.48 -19.38
CA ARG A 1045 14.62 -46.64 -18.48
C ARG A 1045 13.46 -47.56 -18.87
N ARG A 1046 13.74 -48.86 -19.01
CA ARG A 1046 12.74 -49.91 -19.32
C ARG A 1046 12.35 -50.72 -18.07
N PRO A 1047 11.12 -50.56 -17.54
CA PRO A 1047 10.67 -51.25 -16.33
C PRO A 1047 10.73 -52.79 -16.41
N SER A 1048 10.25 -53.40 -17.49
CA SER A 1048 10.15 -54.88 -17.59
C SER A 1048 11.50 -55.59 -17.56
N THR A 1049 12.57 -54.92 -17.99
CA THR A 1049 13.94 -55.47 -18.04
C THR A 1049 14.90 -54.91 -17.00
N GLN A 1050 14.51 -53.83 -16.30
CA GLN A 1050 15.38 -53.06 -15.38
C GLN A 1050 16.65 -52.54 -16.09
N MET A 1051 16.51 -52.18 -17.37
CA MET A 1051 17.61 -51.72 -18.22
C MET A 1051 17.47 -50.24 -18.48
N TRP A 1052 18.58 -49.53 -18.39
CA TRP A 1052 18.79 -48.20 -18.90
C TRP A 1052 19.44 -48.29 -20.28
N TYR A 1053 19.01 -47.41 -21.17
CA TYR A 1053 19.62 -47.21 -22.48
C TYR A 1053 19.90 -45.72 -22.59
N ILE A 1054 21.17 -45.36 -22.73
CA ILE A 1054 21.64 -43.98 -22.91
C ILE A 1054 22.34 -43.92 -24.27
N LEU A 1055 22.09 -42.86 -25.04
CA LEU A 1055 22.71 -42.57 -26.33
C LEU A 1055 23.37 -41.21 -26.22
N ASN A 1056 24.69 -41.25 -26.09
CA ASN A 1056 25.53 -40.09 -25.83
C ASN A 1056 25.57 -39.10 -27.00
N SER A 1057 25.43 -37.81 -26.69
CA SER A 1057 25.68 -36.63 -27.53
C SER A 1057 27.02 -36.71 -28.25
N SER A 1058 28.09 -36.89 -27.48
CA SER A 1058 29.50 -37.05 -27.89
C SER A 1058 29.74 -38.17 -28.92
N GLY A 1059 28.83 -39.15 -28.99
CA GLY A 1059 28.95 -40.33 -29.83
C GLY A 1059 29.95 -41.38 -29.33
N GLU A 1060 30.35 -41.31 -28.05
CA GLU A 1060 31.22 -42.28 -27.37
C GLU A 1060 30.82 -43.75 -27.69
N PRO A 1061 31.75 -44.60 -28.16
CA PRO A 1061 31.41 -45.94 -28.63
C PRO A 1061 31.10 -46.89 -27.47
N GLY A 1062 29.83 -46.98 -27.09
CA GLY A 1062 29.33 -47.92 -26.09
C GLY A 1062 29.77 -49.39 -26.35
N PRO A 1063 29.65 -50.31 -25.36
CA PRO A 1063 30.38 -51.60 -25.33
C PRO A 1063 30.20 -52.57 -26.51
N PHE A 1064 29.25 -52.30 -27.41
CA PHE A 1064 28.93 -53.09 -28.60
C PHE A 1064 29.28 -52.37 -29.91
N GLY A 1065 29.88 -51.18 -29.86
CA GLY A 1065 30.29 -50.37 -31.01
C GLY A 1065 29.13 -49.66 -31.72
N ASP A 1066 28.03 -49.42 -31.00
CA ASP A 1066 26.78 -48.85 -31.54
C ASP A 1066 26.31 -47.56 -30.83
N GLY A 1067 27.20 -46.92 -30.05
CA GLY A 1067 26.93 -45.64 -29.38
C GLY A 1067 25.95 -45.68 -28.21
N ILE A 1068 25.48 -46.87 -27.81
CA ILE A 1068 24.41 -46.99 -26.81
C ILE A 1068 24.94 -47.69 -25.55
N GLN A 1069 24.98 -46.96 -24.43
CA GLN A 1069 25.23 -47.53 -23.12
C GLN A 1069 24.04 -48.37 -22.63
N ARG A 1070 24.31 -49.42 -21.87
CA ARG A 1070 23.32 -50.44 -21.49
C ARG A 1070 23.54 -50.92 -20.07
N ILE A 1071 22.99 -50.19 -19.11
CA ILE A 1071 23.23 -50.41 -17.68
C ILE A 1071 22.01 -51.10 -17.06
N ARG A 1072 22.24 -52.07 -16.17
CA ARG A 1072 21.14 -52.75 -15.45
C ARG A 1072 21.12 -52.28 -13.99
N PHE A 1073 20.28 -51.30 -13.71
CA PHE A 1073 20.18 -50.64 -12.41
C PHE A 1073 18.71 -50.38 -12.04
N GLY A 1074 18.40 -50.29 -10.75
CA GLY A 1074 17.02 -50.28 -10.24
C GLY A 1074 16.30 -51.61 -10.47
N LEU A 1075 16.66 -52.61 -9.65
CA LEU A 1075 16.28 -54.02 -9.86
C LEU A 1075 14.81 -54.37 -9.55
N ASP A 1076 13.95 -53.39 -9.22
CA ASP A 1076 12.50 -53.58 -9.12
C ASP A 1076 11.81 -52.87 -10.30
N PRO A 1077 10.94 -53.57 -11.07
CA PRO A 1077 10.15 -52.93 -12.13
C PRO A 1077 9.36 -51.71 -11.68
N ALA A 1078 9.01 -51.61 -10.38
CA ALA A 1078 8.25 -50.51 -9.81
C ALA A 1078 9.11 -49.38 -9.21
N ASP A 1079 10.45 -49.42 -9.30
CA ASP A 1079 11.25 -48.24 -8.90
C ASP A 1079 10.90 -47.06 -9.83
N ILE A 1080 10.95 -45.82 -9.35
CA ILE A 1080 10.77 -44.58 -10.13
C ILE A 1080 12.15 -43.99 -10.45
N PRO A 1081 12.48 -43.60 -11.70
CA PRO A 1081 13.75 -42.92 -11.96
C PRO A 1081 13.72 -41.49 -11.40
N ILE A 1082 14.86 -41.03 -10.88
CA ILE A 1082 15.08 -39.72 -10.25
C ILE A 1082 16.49 -39.25 -10.58
N VAL A 1083 16.81 -39.18 -11.87
CA VAL A 1083 18.15 -38.83 -12.39
C VAL A 1083 18.48 -37.38 -12.04
N ASP A 1084 19.72 -37.15 -11.63
CA ASP A 1084 20.29 -35.86 -11.18
C ASP A 1084 21.80 -36.05 -10.95
N ASP A 1085 22.61 -35.00 -10.79
CA ASP A 1085 24.03 -35.14 -10.38
C ASP A 1085 24.16 -35.15 -8.84
N TYR A 1086 24.23 -36.32 -8.21
CA TYR A 1086 24.28 -36.43 -6.74
C TYR A 1086 25.70 -36.46 -6.15
N ASP A 1087 26.76 -36.48 -6.97
CA ASP A 1087 28.13 -36.45 -6.46
C ASP A 1087 28.95 -35.24 -6.90
N GLY A 1088 28.42 -34.41 -7.79
CA GLY A 1088 28.95 -33.14 -8.25
C GLY A 1088 30.16 -33.33 -9.17
N ASP A 1089 30.08 -34.28 -10.11
CA ASP A 1089 31.12 -34.54 -11.12
C ASP A 1089 30.78 -34.01 -12.53
N GLY A 1090 29.71 -33.22 -12.63
CA GLY A 1090 29.20 -32.63 -13.86
C GLY A 1090 28.47 -33.64 -14.74
N LYS A 1091 27.90 -34.71 -14.14
CA LYS A 1091 27.23 -35.79 -14.89
C LYS A 1091 26.02 -36.35 -14.14
N ALA A 1092 24.98 -36.64 -14.90
CA ALA A 1092 23.76 -37.21 -14.40
C ALA A 1092 23.92 -38.67 -13.92
N ASP A 1093 23.59 -38.90 -12.66
CA ASP A 1093 23.64 -40.23 -12.05
C ASP A 1093 22.43 -41.08 -12.38
N LEU A 1094 22.68 -42.39 -12.49
CA LEU A 1094 21.60 -43.36 -12.60
C LEU A 1094 20.97 -43.58 -11.23
N ALA A 1095 19.90 -42.85 -10.93
CA ALA A 1095 19.21 -42.92 -9.66
C ALA A 1095 17.76 -43.45 -9.76
N VAL A 1096 17.34 -44.22 -8.74
CA VAL A 1096 15.96 -44.71 -8.60
C VAL A 1096 15.43 -44.69 -7.17
N ARG A 1097 14.14 -44.38 -7.03
CA ARG A 1097 13.36 -44.45 -5.79
C ARG A 1097 12.51 -45.73 -5.74
N ARG A 1098 12.78 -46.59 -4.77
CA ARG A 1098 11.97 -47.78 -4.43
C ARG A 1098 10.94 -47.44 -3.36
N ALA A 1099 9.72 -47.09 -3.78
CA ALA A 1099 8.62 -46.79 -2.87
C ALA A 1099 8.34 -47.93 -1.87
N SER A 1100 8.34 -49.18 -2.33
CA SER A 1100 8.05 -50.39 -1.53
C SER A 1100 9.02 -50.64 -0.36
N THR A 1101 10.23 -50.07 -0.41
CA THR A 1101 11.24 -50.18 0.66
C THR A 1101 11.66 -48.84 1.26
N GLN A 1102 11.08 -47.72 0.79
CA GLN A 1102 11.45 -46.35 1.20
C GLN A 1102 12.94 -46.05 0.98
N MET A 1103 13.56 -46.66 -0.04
CA MET A 1103 14.99 -46.51 -0.33
C MET A 1103 15.16 -45.82 -1.67
N GLN A 1104 16.17 -44.97 -1.75
CA GLN A 1104 16.70 -44.44 -2.99
C GLN A 1104 18.05 -45.12 -3.23
N TYR A 1105 18.34 -45.42 -4.49
CA TYR A 1105 19.58 -46.04 -4.92
C TYR A 1105 20.12 -45.16 -6.04
N ILE A 1106 21.29 -44.59 -5.82
CA ILE A 1106 22.01 -43.74 -6.78
C ILE A 1106 23.27 -44.52 -7.17
N LEU A 1107 23.52 -44.67 -8.47
CA LEU A 1107 24.74 -45.23 -9.03
C LEU A 1107 25.54 -44.06 -9.60
N THR A 1108 26.58 -43.68 -8.87
CA THR A 1108 27.44 -42.53 -9.15
C THR A 1108 28.23 -42.72 -10.44
N SER A 1109 28.25 -41.71 -11.31
CA SER A 1109 29.10 -41.53 -12.50
C SER A 1109 30.58 -41.77 -12.20
N SER A 1110 31.12 -41.08 -11.19
CA SER A 1110 32.49 -41.19 -10.69
C SER A 1110 32.83 -42.57 -10.11
N GLY A 1111 31.80 -43.27 -9.61
CA GLY A 1111 31.92 -44.50 -8.83
C GLY A 1111 32.35 -44.32 -7.37
N GLU A 1112 32.46 -43.06 -6.89
CA GLU A 1112 32.74 -42.73 -5.50
C GLU A 1112 31.45 -42.79 -4.64
N GLY A 1113 31.43 -42.18 -3.43
CA GLY A 1113 30.25 -42.06 -2.56
C GLY A 1113 29.63 -43.33 -1.94
N GLY A 1114 29.73 -44.50 -2.57
CA GLY A 1114 28.95 -45.68 -2.20
C GLY A 1114 29.30 -46.30 -0.83
N ASP A 1115 28.30 -46.42 0.05
CA ASP A 1115 28.34 -46.96 1.44
C ASP A 1115 29.14 -48.28 1.66
N ARG A 1116 29.39 -49.02 0.58
CA ARG A 1116 30.01 -50.35 0.59
C ARG A 1116 31.21 -50.48 -0.35
N GLY A 1117 31.69 -49.36 -0.90
CA GLY A 1117 32.73 -49.34 -1.93
C GLY A 1117 32.28 -50.00 -3.23
N ASP A 1118 30.99 -49.88 -3.57
CA ASP A 1118 30.37 -50.46 -4.75
C ASP A 1118 29.74 -49.42 -5.69
N GLY A 1119 30.11 -48.14 -5.55
CA GLY A 1119 29.61 -47.02 -6.37
C GLY A 1119 28.11 -46.77 -6.25
N ILE A 1120 27.46 -47.26 -5.18
CA ILE A 1120 26.01 -47.13 -5.00
C ILE A 1120 25.70 -46.52 -3.64
N MET A 1121 25.24 -45.27 -3.64
CA MET A 1121 24.69 -44.58 -2.46
C MET A 1121 23.26 -45.08 -2.19
N ARG A 1122 22.89 -45.17 -0.90
CA ARG A 1122 21.64 -45.84 -0.47
C ARG A 1122 20.87 -45.04 0.56
N VAL A 1123 20.30 -43.93 0.10
CA VAL A 1123 19.57 -42.98 0.93
C VAL A 1123 18.20 -43.52 1.34
N ARG A 1124 17.76 -43.25 2.58
CA ARG A 1124 16.41 -43.56 3.07
C ARG A 1124 15.67 -42.27 3.40
N PHE A 1125 14.87 -41.78 2.45
CA PHE A 1125 14.16 -40.52 2.59
C PHE A 1125 12.77 -40.51 1.92
N GLY A 1126 11.83 -39.73 2.49
CA GLY A 1126 10.44 -39.67 2.04
C GLY A 1126 9.65 -40.97 2.28
N LEU A 1127 9.30 -41.27 3.53
CA LEU A 1127 8.90 -42.62 3.99
C LEU A 1127 7.49 -43.11 3.60
N GLN A 1128 6.82 -42.55 2.58
CA GLN A 1128 5.49 -43.04 2.15
C GLN A 1128 5.40 -43.15 0.61
N GLU A 1129 4.62 -44.14 0.15
CA GLU A 1129 4.48 -44.51 -1.27
C GLU A 1129 3.88 -43.39 -2.13
N LYS A 1130 3.00 -42.56 -1.54
CA LYS A 1130 2.36 -41.39 -2.16
C LYS A 1130 3.22 -40.12 -2.23
N TYR A 1131 4.44 -40.13 -1.68
CA TYR A 1131 5.31 -38.95 -1.74
C TYR A 1131 5.92 -38.82 -3.14
N VAL A 1132 5.63 -37.70 -3.80
CA VAL A 1132 6.02 -37.40 -5.19
C VAL A 1132 7.43 -36.79 -5.20
N PRO A 1133 8.44 -37.38 -5.88
CA PRO A 1133 9.77 -36.79 -5.99
C PRO A 1133 9.77 -35.60 -6.94
N PHE A 1134 10.65 -34.63 -6.71
CA PHE A 1134 10.84 -33.51 -7.63
C PHE A 1134 11.59 -33.96 -8.89
N GLN A 1135 12.71 -34.70 -8.74
CA GLN A 1135 13.52 -35.30 -9.83
C GLN A 1135 12.82 -36.36 -10.70
N ALA A 1136 11.58 -36.77 -10.38
CA ALA A 1136 10.89 -37.76 -11.21
C ALA A 1136 10.52 -37.14 -12.57
N PRO A 1137 10.55 -37.87 -13.70
CA PRO A 1137 10.08 -37.33 -14.98
C PRO A 1137 8.65 -36.77 -14.87
N ILE A 1138 8.38 -35.61 -15.48
CA ILE A 1138 7.15 -34.84 -15.21
C ILE A 1138 5.85 -35.63 -15.38
N HIS A 1139 5.78 -36.50 -16.40
CA HIS A 1139 4.62 -37.37 -16.62
C HIS A 1139 4.38 -38.38 -15.48
N ILE A 1140 5.43 -38.82 -14.78
CA ILE A 1140 5.33 -39.65 -13.57
C ILE A 1140 4.87 -38.80 -12.38
N ARG A 1141 5.41 -37.59 -12.19
CA ARG A 1141 4.94 -36.65 -11.15
C ARG A 1141 3.44 -36.43 -11.25
N MET A 1142 2.94 -36.13 -12.45
CA MET A 1142 1.52 -35.94 -12.72
C MET A 1142 0.67 -37.19 -12.42
N GLN A 1143 1.10 -38.37 -12.86
CA GLN A 1143 0.39 -39.63 -12.56
C GLN A 1143 0.32 -39.92 -11.06
N MET A 1144 1.38 -39.63 -10.29
CA MET A 1144 1.38 -39.80 -8.84
C MET A 1144 0.47 -38.79 -8.14
N VAL A 1145 0.44 -37.54 -8.60
CA VAL A 1145 -0.49 -36.51 -8.10
C VAL A 1145 -1.93 -36.89 -8.41
N GLU A 1146 -2.25 -37.33 -9.63
CA GLU A 1146 -3.59 -37.79 -10.01
C GLU A 1146 -4.05 -38.99 -9.16
N ALA A 1147 -3.22 -40.02 -9.03
CA ALA A 1147 -3.52 -41.20 -8.21
C ALA A 1147 -3.71 -40.86 -6.72
N ALA A 1148 -3.02 -39.84 -6.20
CA ALA A 1148 -3.22 -39.38 -4.82
C ALA A 1148 -4.56 -38.64 -4.60
N ASN A 1149 -5.16 -38.08 -5.65
CA ASN A 1149 -6.46 -37.40 -5.58
C ASN A 1149 -7.67 -38.35 -5.76
N GLU A 1150 -7.45 -39.63 -6.14
CA GLU A 1150 -8.49 -40.66 -6.25
C GLU A 1150 -8.71 -41.48 -4.95
N HIS A 1151 -8.06 -41.14 -3.82
CA HIS A 1151 -8.11 -41.87 -2.54
C HIS A 1151 -8.66 -41.02 -1.38
#